data_AF-A0AAN7CBB1-F1
#
_entry.id   AF-A0AAN7CBB1-F1
#
_cell.length_a   1.000
_cell.length_b   1.000
_cell.length_c   1.000
_cell.angle_alpha   90.00
_cell.angle_beta   90.00
_cell.angle_gamma   90.00
#
_symmetry.space_group_name_H-M   'P 1'
#
loop_
_entity.id
_entity.type
_entity.pdbx_description
1 polymer ?
#
loop_
_entity_poly.entity_id
_entity_poly.type
_entity_poly.pdbx_seq_one_letter_code
_entity_poly.pdbx_strand_id
1 'polypeptide(L)'
;MDVHLLIYDLSRGLARQLSMGLLGFQLDAIYHTSIQLNGLEYVYDGNVVAIRPGSSHLGQPMQKLYLGRTELTMDVIEEYLDSLREIYTVEAYDLWKHNCNNFSNDFATFLLGKGIPDYITNMPEAVLKSPFGQMLMPTLNQQIKANKRGGGILGIEQQTPGSSVKPQSQLHHPVGRVHVVSSLTQLDELLAKYQNSCAVVFFTSVTCPPCKTLYPLYDELAAEVGEKGVLIKVDTSHAFDVGSRYSITATPTFITFLKGQQENRWSGADPSALRGNVQLLVQMAWPPHPHQALDLPTFSNPRAEFVTFSKVPPLQKLLDKMGPTASKPAVQRVKTFIETRSSEGPAETTLPDLDAFASVVRESLQGLPTEVLFTIIDLLRCGLIDPRFSGYLAEEHDQRTIISILEHVNNFSAADCPYALRLVTLQMACNLFTSPLYPDQILTHERLRSLITQVVSSSFLDDSHNNVRVAAASLLFNVALANSRKRRDGPGDMLPEADQVELAASALEAITQEEASAEALEGMLLALGYLAYQLPIDGELADLLRTMDAEDVVLAKEKAFPELRLRFRDVIADINETLIGISLDPRLMPNSAGYLEVAQRNVRSCASTPSLRSRDGTVPPHARADPGGNVRVVVRVRAFLPREIERNAECLIRMDPVTQRTTLLVPNDTDPANARPRSRKVMEEKSFTFDNSFWSHDPEDEHYATQEDVYDSLGEEFLDHNFEGYHTCIFAYGQTGSGKSYTMMGTPDQPGLIPRTCEDLFERIAAAQDETPNISYNVRVSYFEVYNEHVRDLLAPVVPNQPPYYLKIRESPTEGPYVKDLTEVPVRSLQEILRYMRIGDNNRTTASTKMNDTSSRSHAVFTIMLKQIHHDLETDEMTERSSRIRLVDLAGSERAKSTEATGQRLREGSNINKSLTTLGRVIAALADPKQHRSSRSSSSRKDNSVVPYRDSILTWLLKDSLGGNSKTAMIACIAPSDYEETLSTLRYADQAKRIRTRAVVNQVDSISTAERDAQIAAMAAEIRQLQLVVGDSRRREKDAREAEEKLEEYQARVRTLQQAMEERSLVAEGKIRSLQTENEALRLHLKLALESLRNPIPAVPVREEKEGIDEALQDGDNNKENEPQPGDDNDDDDGYASGGSTAEAVGYERHADDMDEHMRGLLRDLDLFRRKIGDDKTRFLDELSRRRPLGNRTNII
;
A
#
# COMPACT_ATOMS: atom_id res chain seq x y z
N MET A 1 -23.74 -28.25 9.57
CA MET A 1 -22.78 -29.02 8.75
C MET A 1 -21.70 -29.63 9.63
N ASP A 2 -21.19 -30.82 9.29
CA ASP A 2 -20.24 -31.54 10.16
C ASP A 2 -18.78 -31.15 9.86
N VAL A 3 -18.07 -30.67 10.89
CA VAL A 3 -16.71 -30.15 10.82
C VAL A 3 -15.70 -31.22 11.24
N HIS A 4 -14.73 -31.50 10.38
CA HIS A 4 -13.67 -32.47 10.67
C HIS A 4 -12.28 -31.88 10.42
N LEU A 5 -11.33 -32.18 11.30
CA LEU A 5 -9.91 -31.95 11.09
C LEU A 5 -9.32 -33.12 10.27
N LEU A 6 -8.62 -32.82 9.19
CA LEU A 6 -7.78 -33.78 8.48
C LEU A 6 -6.32 -33.53 8.89
N ILE A 7 -5.64 -34.61 9.28
CA ILE A 7 -4.27 -34.57 9.82
C ILE A 7 -3.35 -35.37 8.88
N TYR A 8 -2.28 -34.74 8.44
CA TYR A 8 -1.27 -35.30 7.53
C TYR A 8 0.12 -35.28 8.19
N ASP A 9 0.98 -36.21 7.80
CA ASP A 9 2.39 -36.23 8.21
C ASP A 9 3.30 -35.86 7.04
N LEU A 10 3.90 -34.66 7.11
CA LEU A 10 4.86 -34.20 6.10
C LEU A 10 6.14 -35.04 6.07
N SER A 11 6.47 -35.73 7.17
CA SER A 11 7.69 -36.55 7.27
C SER A 11 7.55 -37.96 6.68
N ARG A 12 6.32 -38.41 6.38
CA ARG A 12 6.00 -39.77 5.89
C ARG A 12 6.64 -40.89 6.74
N GLY A 13 6.61 -40.72 8.06
CA GLY A 13 7.15 -41.63 9.07
C GLY A 13 8.60 -41.34 9.50
N LEU A 14 9.32 -40.44 8.82
CA LEU A 14 10.74 -40.15 9.14
C LEU A 14 10.90 -39.44 10.49
N ALA A 15 9.97 -38.58 10.90
CA ALA A 15 10.02 -37.92 12.21
C ALA A 15 10.03 -38.94 13.35
N ARG A 16 9.21 -39.97 13.23
CA ARG A 16 9.08 -41.07 14.20
C ARG A 16 10.35 -41.90 14.34
N GLN A 17 11.18 -41.97 13.29
CA GLN A 17 12.44 -42.72 13.29
C GLN A 17 13.64 -41.87 13.75
N LEU A 18 13.60 -40.55 13.56
CA LEU A 18 14.78 -39.68 13.72
C LEU A 18 14.69 -38.68 14.87
N SER A 19 13.49 -38.31 15.34
CA SER A 19 13.29 -37.26 16.35
C SER A 19 14.04 -37.53 17.67
N MET A 20 13.98 -38.76 18.20
CA MET A 20 14.65 -39.10 19.46
C MET A 20 16.17 -38.87 19.40
N GLY A 21 16.81 -39.17 18.26
CA GLY A 21 18.25 -39.01 18.07
C GLY A 21 18.70 -37.60 17.68
N LEU A 22 17.79 -36.73 17.22
CA LEU A 22 18.11 -35.38 16.72
C LEU A 22 17.61 -34.27 17.65
N LEU A 23 16.41 -34.41 18.21
CA LEU A 23 15.72 -33.40 19.01
C LEU A 23 15.70 -33.74 20.51
N GLY A 24 16.07 -34.98 20.88
CA GLY A 24 16.08 -35.47 22.26
C GLY A 24 14.71 -35.91 22.81
N PHE A 25 13.67 -35.91 21.97
CA PHE A 25 12.33 -36.37 22.33
C PHE A 25 11.61 -37.02 21.13
N GLN A 26 10.56 -37.80 21.40
CA GLN A 26 9.78 -38.47 20.37
C GLN A 26 8.74 -37.53 19.74
N LEU A 27 8.74 -37.44 18.42
CA LEU A 27 7.65 -36.89 17.59
C LEU A 27 7.14 -37.99 16.67
N ASP A 28 5.84 -38.27 16.69
CA ASP A 28 5.25 -39.32 15.84
C ASP A 28 5.04 -38.88 14.38
N ALA A 29 4.94 -37.57 14.12
CA ALA A 29 4.74 -36.98 12.78
C ALA A 29 5.17 -35.50 12.75
N ILE A 30 5.36 -34.94 11.55
CA ILE A 30 5.32 -33.48 11.32
C ILE A 30 3.91 -33.13 10.86
N TYR A 31 3.06 -32.71 11.79
CA TYR A 31 1.65 -32.46 11.56
C TYR A 31 1.40 -31.26 10.63
N HIS A 32 0.68 -31.51 9.53
CA HIS A 32 -0.01 -30.52 8.71
C HIS A 32 -1.52 -30.79 8.80
N THR A 33 -2.33 -29.73 8.83
CA THR A 33 -3.79 -29.85 8.97
C THR A 33 -4.59 -29.01 7.98
N SER A 34 -5.81 -29.48 7.71
CA SER A 34 -6.84 -28.82 6.92
C SER A 34 -8.23 -29.13 7.51
N ILE A 35 -9.23 -28.29 7.22
CA ILE A 35 -10.60 -28.45 7.72
C ILE A 35 -11.50 -29.00 6.61
N GLN A 36 -12.13 -30.15 6.83
CA GLN A 36 -13.18 -30.68 5.96
C GLN A 36 -14.56 -30.18 6.41
N LEU A 37 -15.27 -29.52 5.51
CA LEU A 37 -16.64 -29.04 5.69
C LEU A 37 -17.44 -29.15 4.39
N ASN A 38 -18.70 -29.58 4.46
CA ASN A 38 -19.62 -29.73 3.32
C ASN A 38 -19.05 -30.55 2.14
N GLY A 39 -18.21 -31.55 2.43
CA GLY A 39 -17.54 -32.38 1.42
C GLY A 39 -16.31 -31.76 0.75
N LEU A 40 -16.00 -30.48 1.02
CA LEU A 40 -14.77 -29.79 0.61
C LEU A 40 -13.72 -29.82 1.72
N GLU A 41 -12.45 -29.69 1.34
CA GLU A 41 -11.30 -29.55 2.24
C GLU A 41 -10.72 -28.14 2.07
N TYR A 42 -10.60 -27.40 3.17
CA TYR A 42 -10.06 -26.04 3.22
C TYR A 42 -8.65 -26.08 3.80
N VAL A 43 -7.68 -25.62 3.03
CA VAL A 43 -6.25 -25.63 3.37
C VAL A 43 -5.60 -24.29 3.03
N TYR A 44 -4.55 -23.93 3.77
CA TYR A 44 -3.73 -22.76 3.51
C TYR A 44 -2.40 -23.19 2.86
N ASP A 45 -2.17 -22.79 1.61
CA ASP A 45 -0.90 -23.04 0.89
C ASP A 45 -0.33 -21.71 0.35
N GLY A 46 -0.05 -20.79 1.27
CA GLY A 46 0.23 -19.38 0.97
C GLY A 46 -1.00 -18.57 0.54
N ASN A 47 -2.13 -19.21 0.23
CA ASN A 47 -3.47 -18.60 0.20
C ASN A 47 -4.46 -19.63 0.74
N VAL A 48 -5.63 -19.18 1.18
CA VAL A 48 -6.74 -20.07 1.57
C VAL A 48 -7.38 -20.68 0.31
N VAL A 49 -7.45 -22.02 0.24
CA VAL A 49 -7.95 -22.76 -0.92
C VAL A 49 -8.89 -23.89 -0.50
N ALA A 50 -10.08 -23.92 -1.10
CA ALA A 50 -10.97 -25.09 -1.08
C ALA A 50 -10.57 -26.09 -2.19
N ILE A 51 -10.35 -27.35 -1.81
CA ILE A 51 -10.04 -28.50 -2.66
C ILE A 51 -10.99 -29.67 -2.36
N ARG A 52 -10.86 -30.80 -3.06
CA ARG A 52 -11.53 -32.05 -2.67
C ARG A 52 -10.66 -32.83 -1.66
N PRO A 53 -11.25 -33.45 -0.62
CA PRO A 53 -10.53 -34.27 0.36
C PRO A 53 -9.52 -35.24 -0.26
N GLY A 54 -8.24 -35.05 0.04
CA GLY A 54 -7.15 -35.90 -0.46
C GLY A 54 -6.82 -35.73 -1.95
N SER A 55 -7.18 -34.60 -2.57
CA SER A 55 -6.73 -34.22 -3.93
C SER A 55 -5.41 -33.43 -3.95
N SER A 56 -4.84 -33.12 -2.79
CA SER A 56 -3.51 -32.53 -2.64
C SER A 56 -2.39 -33.58 -2.83
N HIS A 57 -1.18 -33.11 -3.13
CA HIS A 57 0.03 -33.97 -3.22
C HIS A 57 0.42 -34.62 -1.86
N LEU A 58 -0.25 -34.24 -0.77
CA LEU A 58 -0.10 -34.81 0.57
C LEU A 58 -0.67 -36.23 0.65
N GLY A 59 -1.59 -36.58 -0.26
CA GLY A 59 -2.20 -37.91 -0.35
C GLY A 59 -3.44 -38.04 0.53
N GLN A 60 -3.60 -39.19 1.19
CA GLN A 60 -4.69 -39.40 2.15
C GLN A 60 -4.28 -38.93 3.56
N PRO A 61 -5.19 -38.34 4.34
CA PRO A 61 -4.90 -37.95 5.72
C PRO A 61 -4.61 -39.19 6.58
N MET A 62 -3.59 -39.08 7.43
CA MET A 62 -3.23 -40.08 8.43
C MET A 62 -4.34 -40.29 9.46
N GLN A 63 -5.05 -39.21 9.79
CA GLN A 63 -6.20 -39.25 10.69
C GLN A 63 -7.25 -38.22 10.25
N LYS A 64 -8.53 -38.62 10.31
CA LYS A 64 -9.68 -37.72 10.22
C LYS A 64 -10.34 -37.67 11.60
N LEU A 65 -10.39 -36.50 12.21
CA LEU A 65 -10.90 -36.28 13.57
C LEU A 65 -12.15 -35.40 13.50
N TYR A 66 -13.26 -35.84 14.10
CA TYR A 66 -14.50 -35.07 14.18
C TYR A 66 -14.36 -34.01 15.28
N LEU A 67 -14.49 -32.73 14.92
CA LEU A 67 -14.38 -31.62 15.87
C LEU A 67 -15.76 -31.24 16.45
N GLY A 68 -16.81 -31.31 15.62
CA GLY A 68 -18.17 -30.95 15.99
C GLY A 68 -19.04 -30.68 14.77
N ARG A 69 -20.21 -30.09 15.01
CA ARG A 69 -21.15 -29.65 13.97
C ARG A 69 -21.38 -28.15 14.14
N THR A 70 -21.21 -27.42 13.04
CA THR A 70 -21.53 -25.98 12.95
C THR A 70 -22.95 -25.80 12.41
N GLU A 71 -23.63 -24.71 12.73
CA GLU A 71 -24.98 -24.41 12.22
C GLU A 71 -25.01 -23.21 11.24
N LEU A 72 -23.86 -22.56 11.06
CA LEU A 72 -23.63 -21.45 10.13
C LEU A 72 -24.00 -21.80 8.67
N THR A 73 -24.47 -20.82 7.91
CA THR A 73 -24.73 -20.94 6.47
C THR A 73 -23.43 -20.96 5.67
N MET A 74 -23.49 -21.39 4.40
CA MET A 74 -22.29 -21.40 3.55
C MET A 74 -21.83 -19.97 3.23
N ASP A 75 -22.77 -19.03 3.07
CA ASP A 75 -22.49 -17.64 2.70
C ASP A 75 -21.71 -16.91 3.80
N VAL A 76 -22.15 -17.02 5.07
CA VAL A 76 -21.42 -16.52 6.27
C VAL A 76 -20.01 -17.11 6.37
N ILE A 77 -19.87 -18.40 6.02
CA ILE A 77 -18.57 -19.09 6.03
C ILE A 77 -17.66 -18.58 4.90
N GLU A 78 -18.19 -18.27 3.72
CA GLU A 78 -17.40 -17.69 2.62
C GLU A 78 -16.97 -16.25 2.92
N GLU A 79 -17.84 -15.43 3.54
CA GLU A 79 -17.53 -14.07 3.97
C GLU A 79 -16.46 -14.04 5.08
N TYR A 80 -16.56 -14.90 6.09
CA TYR A 80 -15.48 -15.08 7.07
C TYR A 80 -14.18 -15.56 6.41
N LEU A 81 -14.25 -16.51 5.47
CA LEU A 81 -13.09 -16.97 4.71
C LEU A 81 -12.48 -15.89 3.81
N ASP A 82 -13.24 -14.89 3.35
CA ASP A 82 -12.70 -13.72 2.67
C ASP A 82 -11.95 -12.80 3.65
N SER A 83 -12.46 -12.56 4.87
CA SER A 83 -11.71 -11.83 5.92
C SER A 83 -10.37 -12.52 6.28
N LEU A 84 -10.33 -13.86 6.26
CA LEU A 84 -9.09 -14.62 6.46
C LEU A 84 -8.09 -14.47 5.30
N ARG A 85 -8.52 -14.17 4.07
CA ARG A 85 -7.61 -14.02 2.91
C ARG A 85 -6.70 -12.80 3.02
N GLU A 86 -7.09 -11.78 3.80
CA GLU A 86 -6.25 -10.61 4.06
C GLU A 86 -5.12 -10.91 5.06
N ILE A 87 -5.34 -11.87 5.96
CA ILE A 87 -4.38 -12.26 7.01
C ILE A 87 -3.48 -13.43 6.54
N TYR A 88 -4.06 -14.41 5.86
CA TYR A 88 -3.40 -15.64 5.42
C TYR A 88 -2.87 -15.53 3.97
N THR A 89 -1.82 -14.73 3.78
CA THR A 89 -1.23 -14.37 2.48
C THR A 89 0.14 -15.02 2.19
N VAL A 90 0.54 -15.02 0.91
CA VAL A 90 1.81 -15.62 0.45
C VAL A 90 3.02 -14.94 1.09
N GLU A 91 2.91 -13.64 1.35
CA GLU A 91 3.95 -12.84 1.97
C GLU A 91 4.08 -13.23 3.45
N ALA A 92 2.95 -13.25 4.16
CA ALA A 92 2.87 -13.53 5.60
C ALA A 92 3.21 -14.98 6.00
N TYR A 93 3.03 -15.98 5.12
CA TYR A 93 3.30 -17.39 5.46
C TYR A 93 4.70 -17.60 6.08
N ASP A 94 4.73 -18.15 7.29
CA ASP A 94 5.90 -18.63 8.01
C ASP A 94 5.73 -20.11 8.41
N LEU A 95 6.83 -20.86 8.55
CA LEU A 95 6.76 -22.28 8.90
C LEU A 95 6.31 -22.53 10.35
N TRP A 96 6.66 -21.64 11.27
CA TRP A 96 6.61 -21.88 12.71
C TRP A 96 5.41 -21.21 13.36
N LYS A 97 5.12 -19.97 12.97
CA LYS A 97 4.07 -19.14 13.59
C LYS A 97 2.83 -18.89 12.74
N HIS A 98 2.94 -18.88 11.41
CA HIS A 98 1.82 -18.55 10.52
C HIS A 98 1.66 -19.56 9.37
N ASN A 99 1.26 -20.77 9.74
CA ASN A 99 1.15 -21.94 8.87
C ASN A 99 -0.27 -22.53 8.82
N CYS A 100 -0.39 -23.69 8.16
CA CYS A 100 -1.65 -24.41 7.90
C CYS A 100 -2.40 -24.83 9.19
N ASN A 101 -1.67 -25.03 10.29
CA ASN A 101 -2.23 -25.38 11.58
C ASN A 101 -2.82 -24.14 12.28
N ASN A 102 -2.23 -22.96 12.11
CA ASN A 102 -2.81 -21.69 12.56
C ASN A 102 -4.12 -21.41 11.82
N PHE A 103 -4.12 -21.54 10.48
CA PHE A 103 -5.34 -21.40 9.68
C PHE A 103 -6.44 -22.37 10.12
N SER A 104 -6.10 -23.66 10.26
CA SER A 104 -7.06 -24.69 10.69
C SER A 104 -7.55 -24.45 12.12
N ASN A 105 -6.72 -23.86 12.99
CA ASN A 105 -7.12 -23.44 14.34
C ASN A 105 -8.14 -22.30 14.30
N ASP A 106 -7.81 -21.17 13.66
CA ASP A 106 -8.68 -19.99 13.62
C ASP A 106 -10.02 -20.28 12.92
N PHE A 107 -10.00 -21.12 11.87
CA PHE A 107 -11.21 -21.52 11.18
C PHE A 107 -12.05 -22.52 12.02
N ALA A 108 -11.42 -23.44 12.77
CA ALA A 108 -12.15 -24.26 13.74
C ALA A 108 -12.76 -23.42 14.89
N THR A 109 -12.01 -22.44 15.42
CA THR A 109 -12.48 -21.54 16.48
C THR A 109 -13.69 -20.73 16.03
N PHE A 110 -13.73 -20.23 14.80
CA PHE A 110 -14.93 -19.60 14.24
C PHE A 110 -16.10 -20.59 14.08
N LEU A 111 -15.87 -21.73 13.43
CA LEU A 111 -16.93 -22.70 13.13
C LEU A 111 -17.56 -23.36 14.36
N LEU A 112 -16.83 -23.44 15.49
CA LEU A 112 -17.19 -24.29 16.65
C LEU A 112 -16.91 -23.66 18.04
N GLY A 113 -16.41 -22.42 18.11
CA GLY A 113 -15.97 -21.76 19.36
C GLY A 113 -14.65 -22.29 19.95
N LYS A 114 -14.03 -23.30 19.35
CA LYS A 114 -12.85 -24.00 19.87
C LYS A 114 -11.86 -24.40 18.76
N GLY A 115 -10.57 -24.31 19.08
CA GLY A 115 -9.48 -24.59 18.16
C GLY A 115 -9.20 -26.09 17.90
N ILE A 116 -8.04 -26.36 17.30
CA ILE A 116 -7.53 -27.72 17.06
C ILE A 116 -6.66 -28.19 18.24
N PRO A 117 -6.36 -29.50 18.39
CA PRO A 117 -5.65 -30.01 19.56
C PRO A 117 -4.26 -29.41 19.82
N ASP A 118 -3.99 -29.05 21.08
CA ASP A 118 -2.77 -28.35 21.54
C ASP A 118 -1.43 -29.00 21.12
N TYR A 119 -1.40 -30.32 20.94
CA TYR A 119 -0.18 -31.03 20.52
C TYR A 119 0.19 -30.78 19.05
N ILE A 120 -0.72 -30.21 18.25
CA ILE A 120 -0.49 -29.82 16.85
C ILE A 120 -0.01 -28.36 16.79
N THR A 121 -0.67 -27.46 17.52
CA THR A 121 -0.36 -26.02 17.54
C THR A 121 0.96 -25.71 18.26
N ASN A 122 1.28 -26.42 19.34
CA ASN A 122 2.50 -26.20 20.12
C ASN A 122 3.73 -26.98 19.59
N MET A 123 3.57 -27.82 18.55
CA MET A 123 4.66 -28.63 17.97
C MET A 123 5.84 -27.81 17.43
N PRO A 124 5.65 -26.68 16.72
CA PRO A 124 6.76 -25.81 16.31
C PRO A 124 7.58 -25.27 17.48
N GLU A 125 6.91 -24.85 18.56
CA GLU A 125 7.56 -24.33 19.76
C GLU A 125 8.37 -25.42 20.50
N ALA A 126 7.83 -26.65 20.56
CA ALA A 126 8.54 -27.81 21.12
C ALA A 126 9.83 -28.14 20.34
N VAL A 127 9.80 -28.04 19.00
CA VAL A 127 11.00 -28.22 18.16
C VAL A 127 12.03 -27.10 18.41
N LEU A 128 11.58 -25.85 18.49
CA LEU A 128 12.46 -24.68 18.71
C LEU A 128 13.05 -24.60 20.13
N LYS A 129 12.50 -25.34 21.10
CA LYS A 129 13.12 -25.55 22.43
C LYS A 129 14.32 -26.51 22.41
N SER A 130 14.53 -27.26 21.32
CA SER A 130 15.72 -28.12 21.17
C SER A 130 16.90 -27.38 20.51
N PRO A 131 18.16 -27.64 20.90
CA PRO A 131 19.33 -27.02 20.27
C PRO A 131 19.43 -27.30 18.77
N PHE A 132 19.06 -28.51 18.34
CA PHE A 132 19.07 -28.91 16.93
C PHE A 132 17.98 -28.21 16.10
N GLY A 133 16.80 -28.00 16.67
CA GLY A 133 15.73 -27.21 16.04
C GLY A 133 16.15 -25.75 15.80
N GLN A 134 16.82 -25.13 16.78
CA GLN A 134 17.39 -23.79 16.64
C GLN A 134 18.47 -23.73 15.55
N MET A 135 19.34 -24.74 15.47
CA MET A 135 20.36 -24.84 14.42
C MET A 135 19.77 -25.03 13.01
N LEU A 136 18.64 -25.72 12.86
CA LEU A 136 17.98 -25.94 11.57
C LEU A 136 17.13 -24.74 11.09
N MET A 137 16.69 -23.86 12.01
CA MET A 137 15.75 -22.78 11.69
C MET A 137 16.20 -21.85 10.54
N PRO A 138 17.48 -21.40 10.45
CA PRO A 138 17.93 -20.56 9.35
C PRO A 138 17.85 -21.25 7.98
N THR A 139 18.26 -22.52 7.92
CA THR A 139 18.26 -23.35 6.69
C THR A 139 16.86 -23.66 6.19
N LEU A 140 15.93 -24.01 7.08
CA LEU A 140 14.52 -24.26 6.73
C LEU A 140 13.85 -22.98 6.22
N ASN A 141 14.07 -21.85 6.90
CA ASN A 141 13.53 -20.55 6.50
C ASN A 141 14.13 -20.08 5.15
N GLN A 142 15.39 -20.43 4.86
CA GLN A 142 16.02 -20.16 3.56
C GLN A 142 15.45 -21.04 2.44
N GLN A 143 15.19 -22.33 2.69
CA GLN A 143 14.55 -23.23 1.72
C GLN A 143 13.13 -22.77 1.36
N ILE A 144 12.32 -22.35 2.33
CA ILE A 144 10.96 -21.86 2.08
C ILE A 144 10.99 -20.53 1.29
N LYS A 145 11.92 -19.63 1.61
CA LYS A 145 12.15 -18.40 0.81
C LYS A 145 12.63 -18.68 -0.62
N ALA A 146 13.25 -19.83 -0.89
CA ALA A 146 13.52 -20.29 -2.26
C ALA A 146 12.27 -20.84 -2.94
N ASN A 147 11.47 -21.67 -2.24
CA ASN A 147 10.24 -22.26 -2.79
C ASN A 147 9.13 -21.25 -3.09
N LYS A 148 9.04 -20.10 -2.37
CA LYS A 148 8.11 -18.99 -2.69
C LYS A 148 8.27 -18.41 -4.12
N ARG A 149 9.22 -18.88 -4.93
CA ARG A 149 9.39 -18.53 -6.36
C ARG A 149 8.76 -19.53 -7.36
N GLY A 150 8.19 -20.65 -6.90
CA GLY A 150 7.83 -21.79 -7.76
C GLY A 150 6.35 -22.16 -7.86
N GLY A 151 5.46 -21.62 -7.00
CA GLY A 151 4.05 -22.00 -6.95
C GLY A 151 3.45 -21.79 -5.56
N GLY A 152 2.44 -22.61 -5.20
CA GLY A 152 2.09 -22.83 -3.80
C GLY A 152 3.29 -23.40 -3.03
N ILE A 153 3.39 -23.13 -1.74
CA ILE A 153 4.59 -23.41 -0.92
C ILE A 153 4.78 -24.92 -0.72
N LEU A 154 3.68 -25.65 -0.61
CA LEU A 154 3.60 -27.11 -0.62
C LEU A 154 3.37 -27.62 -2.06
N GLY A 155 2.59 -26.89 -2.87
CA GLY A 155 2.30 -27.22 -4.27
C GLY A 155 0.89 -27.80 -4.47
N ILE A 156 -0.11 -27.24 -3.79
CA ILE A 156 -1.53 -27.62 -3.94
C ILE A 156 -2.15 -26.79 -5.10
N GLU A 157 -1.81 -27.14 -6.35
CA GLU A 157 -2.47 -26.53 -7.52
C GLU A 157 -3.75 -27.31 -7.92
N GLN A 158 -4.71 -26.61 -8.52
CA GLN A 158 -6.13 -26.99 -8.49
C GLN A 158 -6.51 -28.16 -9.40
N GLN A 159 -6.67 -29.36 -8.82
CA GLN A 159 -7.47 -30.43 -9.42
C GLN A 159 -8.94 -30.33 -9.00
N THR A 160 -9.74 -29.56 -9.76
CA THR A 160 -11.20 -29.53 -9.60
C THR A 160 -11.88 -30.19 -10.81
N PRO A 161 -12.49 -31.38 -10.68
CA PRO A 161 -13.31 -31.97 -11.73
C PRO A 161 -14.46 -31.03 -12.11
N GLY A 162 -14.70 -30.89 -13.41
CA GLY A 162 -15.35 -29.70 -14.00
C GLY A 162 -16.70 -29.29 -13.40
N SER A 163 -16.72 -28.12 -12.77
CA SER A 163 -17.90 -27.30 -12.52
C SER A 163 -17.49 -25.83 -12.39
N SER A 164 -17.96 -24.98 -13.30
CA SER A 164 -17.53 -23.58 -13.40
C SER A 164 -18.35 -22.62 -12.53
N VAL A 165 -18.10 -22.62 -11.23
CA VAL A 165 -18.34 -21.47 -10.35
C VAL A 165 -17.20 -21.38 -9.34
N LYS A 166 -16.61 -20.20 -9.19
CA LYS A 166 -16.15 -19.69 -7.89
C LYS A 166 -16.79 -18.32 -7.72
N PRO A 167 -17.35 -18.01 -6.54
CA PRO A 167 -17.89 -16.68 -6.29
C PRO A 167 -16.77 -15.64 -6.38
N GLN A 168 -17.14 -14.44 -6.81
CA GLN A 168 -16.33 -13.25 -6.57
C GLN A 168 -16.83 -12.66 -5.25
N SER A 169 -15.92 -12.16 -4.40
CA SER A 169 -16.25 -11.22 -3.33
C SER A 169 -16.63 -9.86 -3.93
N GLN A 170 -17.75 -9.85 -4.65
CA GLN A 170 -18.66 -8.72 -4.75
C GLN A 170 -19.59 -8.80 -3.53
N LEU A 171 -20.15 -7.68 -3.07
CA LEU A 171 -21.19 -7.72 -2.05
C LEU A 171 -22.33 -8.64 -2.54
N HIS A 172 -22.94 -9.41 -1.63
CA HIS A 172 -24.00 -10.39 -1.95
C HIS A 172 -25.33 -9.72 -2.36
N HIS A 173 -25.33 -9.05 -3.51
CA HIS A 173 -26.54 -8.80 -4.27
C HIS A 173 -26.99 -10.13 -4.88
N PRO A 174 -28.21 -10.62 -4.62
CA PRO A 174 -28.61 -11.94 -5.05
C PRO A 174 -28.64 -12.00 -6.59
N VAL A 175 -27.95 -12.99 -7.13
CA VAL A 175 -27.60 -13.04 -8.56
C VAL A 175 -28.87 -13.19 -9.41
N GLY A 176 -29.22 -12.10 -10.11
CA GLY A 176 -30.32 -12.07 -11.07
C GLY A 176 -30.13 -13.15 -12.13
N ARG A 177 -31.14 -14.00 -12.30
CA ARG A 177 -31.06 -15.21 -13.13
C ARG A 177 -32.23 -15.25 -14.12
N VAL A 178 -31.96 -15.68 -15.35
CA VAL A 178 -33.02 -15.88 -16.35
C VAL A 178 -34.00 -16.96 -15.88
N HIS A 179 -35.23 -16.57 -15.61
CA HIS A 179 -36.33 -17.48 -15.29
C HIS A 179 -36.85 -18.15 -16.57
N VAL A 180 -36.70 -19.47 -16.69
CA VAL A 180 -37.26 -20.22 -17.81
C VAL A 180 -38.67 -20.67 -17.45
N VAL A 181 -39.66 -20.28 -18.25
CA VAL A 181 -41.08 -20.51 -18.00
C VAL A 181 -41.68 -21.44 -19.04
N SER A 182 -42.51 -22.39 -18.58
CA SER A 182 -43.17 -23.40 -19.44
C SER A 182 -44.70 -23.38 -19.40
N SER A 183 -45.33 -22.51 -18.60
CA SER A 183 -46.80 -22.36 -18.55
C SER A 183 -47.24 -20.90 -18.36
N LEU A 184 -48.48 -20.60 -18.74
CA LEU A 184 -49.13 -19.31 -18.49
C LEU A 184 -49.03 -18.85 -17.02
N THR A 185 -49.33 -19.76 -16.09
CA THR A 185 -49.43 -19.48 -14.65
C THR A 185 -48.09 -19.01 -14.07
N GLN A 186 -47.00 -19.69 -14.42
CA GLN A 186 -45.64 -19.31 -13.99
C GLN A 186 -45.23 -17.93 -14.51
N LEU A 187 -45.70 -17.54 -15.70
CA LEU A 187 -45.44 -16.19 -16.22
C LEU A 187 -46.23 -15.13 -15.44
N ASP A 188 -47.52 -15.37 -15.21
CA ASP A 188 -48.37 -14.45 -14.44
C ASP A 188 -47.89 -14.31 -12.98
N GLU A 189 -47.47 -15.39 -12.34
CA GLU A 189 -46.86 -15.40 -10.99
C GLU A 189 -45.58 -14.54 -10.92
N LEU A 190 -44.69 -14.66 -11.92
CA LEU A 190 -43.46 -13.85 -11.98
C LEU A 190 -43.75 -12.37 -12.31
N LEU A 191 -44.68 -12.09 -13.23
CA LEU A 191 -45.08 -10.71 -13.54
C LEU A 191 -45.78 -10.04 -12.34
N ALA A 192 -46.55 -10.80 -11.54
CA ALA A 192 -47.11 -10.32 -10.28
C ALA A 192 -46.03 -10.06 -9.23
N LYS A 193 -45.03 -10.96 -9.07
CA LYS A 193 -43.92 -10.74 -8.11
C LYS A 193 -43.17 -9.43 -8.39
N TYR A 194 -42.93 -9.12 -9.66
CA TYR A 194 -42.19 -7.91 -10.07
C TYR A 194 -43.11 -6.75 -10.50
N GLN A 195 -44.37 -6.74 -10.06
CA GLN A 195 -45.37 -5.73 -10.44
C GLN A 195 -44.96 -4.28 -10.12
N ASN A 196 -44.16 -4.04 -9.08
CA ASN A 196 -43.67 -2.71 -8.72
C ASN A 196 -42.34 -2.31 -9.41
N SER A 197 -41.78 -3.21 -10.23
CA SER A 197 -40.44 -3.10 -10.84
C SER A 197 -40.56 -3.23 -12.37
N CYS A 198 -39.54 -3.78 -13.05
CA CYS A 198 -39.63 -4.14 -14.47
C CYS A 198 -39.42 -5.63 -14.75
N ALA A 199 -39.96 -6.09 -15.88
CA ALA A 199 -39.76 -7.45 -16.40
C ALA A 199 -39.48 -7.45 -17.90
N VAL A 200 -38.69 -8.41 -18.36
CA VAL A 200 -38.38 -8.63 -19.78
C VAL A 200 -38.69 -10.08 -20.12
N VAL A 201 -39.43 -10.31 -21.20
CA VAL A 201 -39.84 -11.65 -21.64
C VAL A 201 -39.28 -11.92 -23.03
N PHE A 202 -38.30 -12.81 -23.10
CA PHE A 202 -37.66 -13.27 -24.34
C PHE A 202 -38.36 -14.55 -24.83
N PHE A 203 -39.12 -14.42 -25.91
CA PHE A 203 -39.71 -15.52 -26.66
C PHE A 203 -38.71 -16.08 -27.66
N THR A 204 -38.41 -17.37 -27.51
CA THR A 204 -37.37 -18.11 -28.25
C THR A 204 -37.90 -19.45 -28.77
N SER A 205 -37.09 -20.17 -29.55
CA SER A 205 -37.33 -21.57 -29.91
C SER A 205 -36.01 -22.33 -30.02
N VAL A 206 -36.01 -23.61 -29.62
CA VAL A 206 -34.88 -24.56 -29.76
C VAL A 206 -34.28 -24.59 -31.17
N THR A 207 -35.08 -24.37 -32.22
CA THR A 207 -34.63 -24.42 -33.62
C THR A 207 -34.08 -23.11 -34.16
N CYS A 208 -34.30 -21.98 -33.47
CA CYS A 208 -33.89 -20.63 -33.89
C CYS A 208 -32.37 -20.41 -33.73
N PRO A 209 -31.59 -20.19 -34.82
CA PRO A 209 -30.16 -19.89 -34.70
C PRO A 209 -29.86 -18.50 -34.09
N PRO A 210 -30.48 -17.39 -34.52
CA PRO A 210 -30.22 -16.06 -33.95
C PRO A 210 -30.50 -15.97 -32.44
N CYS A 211 -31.50 -16.73 -31.96
CA CYS A 211 -31.83 -16.78 -30.54
C CYS A 211 -30.68 -17.35 -29.69
N LYS A 212 -29.94 -18.33 -30.22
CA LYS A 212 -28.78 -18.94 -29.55
C LYS A 212 -27.60 -17.97 -29.42
N THR A 213 -27.47 -17.03 -30.35
CA THR A 213 -26.50 -15.93 -30.28
C THR A 213 -26.81 -14.96 -29.13
N LEU A 214 -28.10 -14.80 -28.77
CA LEU A 214 -28.53 -13.87 -27.72
C LEU A 214 -28.53 -14.49 -26.31
N TYR A 215 -28.57 -15.82 -26.15
CA TYR A 215 -28.61 -16.45 -24.83
C TYR A 215 -27.50 -15.96 -23.88
N PRO A 216 -26.20 -15.93 -24.27
CA PRO A 216 -25.14 -15.49 -23.36
C PRO A 216 -25.30 -14.02 -22.92
N LEU A 217 -25.81 -13.16 -23.80
CA LEU A 217 -26.09 -11.75 -23.49
C LEU A 217 -27.33 -11.59 -22.62
N TYR A 218 -28.36 -12.43 -22.79
CA TYR A 218 -29.55 -12.38 -21.95
C TYR A 218 -29.28 -12.94 -20.55
N ASP A 219 -28.41 -13.94 -20.44
CA ASP A 219 -27.89 -14.44 -19.16
C ASP A 219 -26.95 -13.41 -18.49
N GLU A 220 -26.11 -12.69 -19.26
CA GLU A 220 -25.28 -11.55 -18.78
C GLU A 220 -26.15 -10.39 -18.28
N LEU A 221 -27.16 -9.97 -19.06
CA LEU A 221 -28.10 -8.91 -18.68
C LEU A 221 -28.92 -9.28 -17.44
N ALA A 222 -29.24 -10.55 -17.20
CA ALA A 222 -29.94 -10.94 -15.98
C ALA A 222 -29.08 -10.71 -14.73
N ALA A 223 -27.77 -10.97 -14.83
CA ALA A 223 -26.81 -10.67 -13.78
C ALA A 223 -26.54 -9.16 -13.63
N GLU A 224 -26.57 -8.38 -14.72
CA GLU A 224 -26.50 -6.90 -14.65
C GLU A 224 -27.73 -6.28 -13.97
N VAL A 225 -28.93 -6.88 -14.14
CA VAL A 225 -30.20 -6.37 -13.59
C VAL A 225 -30.38 -6.73 -12.10
N GLY A 226 -29.91 -7.90 -11.65
CA GLY A 226 -29.99 -8.30 -10.23
C GLY A 226 -31.43 -8.34 -9.71
N GLU A 227 -31.71 -7.64 -8.61
CA GLU A 227 -33.06 -7.48 -8.05
C GLU A 227 -33.89 -6.37 -8.72
N LYS A 228 -33.25 -5.49 -9.52
CA LYS A 228 -33.88 -4.29 -10.08
C LYS A 228 -34.86 -4.60 -11.22
N GLY A 229 -35.07 -5.87 -11.55
CA GLY A 229 -36.06 -6.37 -12.48
C GLY A 229 -35.93 -7.89 -12.69
N VAL A 230 -36.75 -8.47 -13.57
CA VAL A 230 -36.67 -9.90 -13.90
C VAL A 230 -36.53 -10.16 -15.40
N LEU A 231 -35.56 -10.99 -15.78
CA LEU A 231 -35.43 -11.51 -17.14
C LEU A 231 -36.04 -12.92 -17.20
N ILE A 232 -37.05 -13.06 -18.05
CA ILE A 232 -37.83 -14.29 -18.27
C ILE A 232 -37.57 -14.79 -19.69
N LYS A 233 -37.49 -16.11 -19.88
CA LYS A 233 -37.34 -16.77 -21.19
C LYS A 233 -38.45 -17.80 -21.38
N VAL A 234 -39.15 -17.71 -22.51
CA VAL A 234 -40.27 -18.57 -22.89
C VAL A 234 -39.91 -19.27 -24.20
N ASP A 235 -39.85 -20.60 -24.22
CA ASP A 235 -39.65 -21.34 -25.46
C ASP A 235 -41.00 -21.64 -26.12
N THR A 236 -41.30 -20.99 -27.24
CA THR A 236 -42.60 -21.12 -27.94
C THR A 236 -42.83 -22.49 -28.55
N SER A 237 -41.80 -23.34 -28.65
CA SER A 237 -41.94 -24.75 -29.06
C SER A 237 -42.40 -25.67 -27.92
N HIS A 238 -42.39 -25.19 -26.67
CA HIS A 238 -42.87 -25.93 -25.50
C HIS A 238 -44.05 -25.24 -24.78
N ALA A 239 -44.06 -23.91 -24.73
CA ALA A 239 -45.09 -23.07 -24.08
C ALA A 239 -46.03 -22.42 -25.12
N PHE A 240 -46.79 -23.25 -25.84
CA PHE A 240 -47.66 -22.80 -26.94
C PHE A 240 -48.84 -21.93 -26.46
N ASP A 241 -49.33 -22.16 -25.24
CA ASP A 241 -50.30 -21.33 -24.53
C ASP A 241 -49.81 -19.89 -24.34
N VAL A 242 -48.57 -19.74 -23.87
CA VAL A 242 -47.94 -18.43 -23.65
C VAL A 242 -47.65 -17.74 -24.97
N GLY A 243 -47.10 -18.47 -25.95
CA GLY A 243 -46.87 -17.95 -27.31
C GLY A 243 -48.15 -17.49 -28.00
N SER A 244 -49.28 -18.16 -27.74
CA SER A 244 -50.60 -17.80 -28.26
C SER A 244 -51.15 -16.52 -27.61
N ARG A 245 -51.10 -16.41 -26.27
CA ARG A 245 -51.59 -15.21 -25.54
C ARG A 245 -50.92 -13.92 -26.01
N TYR A 246 -49.61 -13.96 -26.25
CA TYR A 246 -48.84 -12.81 -26.74
C TYR A 246 -48.75 -12.73 -28.27
N SER A 247 -49.42 -13.61 -29.02
CA SER A 247 -49.42 -13.64 -30.49
C SER A 247 -48.01 -13.57 -31.09
N ILE A 248 -47.15 -14.53 -30.72
CA ILE A 248 -45.76 -14.58 -31.13
C ILE A 248 -45.63 -15.34 -32.46
N THR A 249 -45.39 -14.60 -33.54
CA THR A 249 -45.27 -15.13 -34.91
C THR A 249 -43.82 -15.28 -35.40
N ALA A 250 -42.86 -14.74 -34.68
CA ALA A 250 -41.43 -14.79 -35.00
C ALA A 250 -40.57 -14.94 -33.73
N THR A 251 -39.41 -15.59 -33.86
CA THR A 251 -38.38 -15.65 -32.81
C THR A 251 -37.02 -15.23 -33.39
N PRO A 252 -36.18 -14.49 -32.64
CA PRO A 252 -36.41 -13.98 -31.30
C PRO A 252 -37.41 -12.81 -31.27
N THR A 253 -38.24 -12.76 -30.23
CA THR A 253 -39.13 -11.62 -29.91
C THR A 253 -39.00 -11.28 -28.43
N PHE A 254 -38.96 -10.00 -28.11
CA PHE A 254 -38.89 -9.48 -26.75
C PHE A 254 -40.13 -8.65 -26.44
N ILE A 255 -40.64 -8.76 -25.22
CA ILE A 255 -41.68 -7.90 -24.65
C ILE A 255 -41.17 -7.40 -23.29
N THR A 256 -41.31 -6.10 -23.03
CA THR A 256 -40.92 -5.46 -21.78
C THR A 256 -42.15 -5.02 -21.00
N PHE A 257 -42.05 -5.07 -19.67
CA PHE A 257 -43.06 -4.61 -18.74
C PHE A 257 -42.45 -3.65 -17.73
N LEU A 258 -43.17 -2.58 -17.44
CA LEU A 258 -42.81 -1.56 -16.46
C LEU A 258 -43.99 -1.36 -15.52
N LYS A 259 -43.77 -1.50 -14.21
CA LYS A 259 -44.79 -1.36 -13.15
C LYS A 259 -46.08 -2.16 -13.45
N GLY A 260 -45.91 -3.40 -13.93
CA GLY A 260 -46.97 -4.34 -14.32
C GLY A 260 -47.62 -4.08 -15.68
N GLN A 261 -47.35 -2.97 -16.36
CA GLN A 261 -47.91 -2.64 -17.68
C GLN A 261 -46.93 -3.04 -18.80
N GLN A 262 -47.43 -3.36 -20.00
CA GLN A 262 -46.58 -3.72 -21.13
C GLN A 262 -46.07 -2.47 -21.85
N GLU A 263 -44.75 -2.25 -21.84
CA GLU A 263 -44.10 -1.02 -22.31
C GLU A 263 -43.76 -1.09 -23.81
N ASN A 264 -42.88 -2.03 -24.20
CA ASN A 264 -42.34 -2.10 -25.56
C ASN A 264 -42.22 -3.57 -26.06
N ARG A 265 -42.28 -3.77 -27.38
CA ARG A 265 -42.18 -5.07 -28.05
C ARG A 265 -41.40 -4.94 -29.36
N TRP A 266 -40.39 -5.80 -29.55
CA TRP A 266 -39.63 -5.88 -30.81
C TRP A 266 -39.23 -7.32 -31.15
N SER A 267 -38.83 -7.55 -32.40
CA SER A 267 -38.36 -8.85 -32.90
C SER A 267 -37.04 -8.66 -33.66
N GLY A 268 -36.15 -9.64 -33.59
CA GLY A 268 -34.82 -9.59 -34.21
C GLY A 268 -33.67 -9.74 -33.22
N ALA A 269 -32.48 -9.99 -33.75
CA ALA A 269 -31.29 -10.36 -32.97
C ALA A 269 -30.19 -9.29 -33.01
N ASP A 270 -30.50 -8.10 -32.49
CA ASP A 270 -29.50 -7.06 -32.26
C ASP A 270 -29.07 -7.02 -30.77
N PRO A 271 -27.81 -7.37 -30.46
CA PRO A 271 -27.23 -7.24 -29.13
C PRO A 271 -27.29 -5.81 -28.55
N SER A 272 -27.16 -4.79 -29.41
CA SER A 272 -27.03 -3.39 -28.99
C SER A 272 -28.38 -2.82 -28.57
N ALA A 273 -29.42 -3.01 -29.41
CA ALA A 273 -30.80 -2.66 -29.06
C ALA A 273 -31.30 -3.43 -27.82
N LEU A 274 -30.94 -4.72 -27.68
CA LEU A 274 -31.30 -5.50 -26.49
C LEU A 274 -30.72 -4.91 -25.21
N ARG A 275 -29.40 -4.65 -25.16
CA ARG A 275 -28.75 -4.04 -23.97
C ARG A 275 -29.31 -2.64 -23.69
N GLY A 276 -29.46 -1.80 -24.72
CA GLY A 276 -30.00 -0.44 -24.58
C GLY A 276 -31.44 -0.42 -24.04
N ASN A 277 -32.32 -1.27 -24.56
CA ASN A 277 -33.71 -1.36 -24.10
C ASN A 277 -33.81 -1.86 -22.65
N VAL A 278 -32.97 -2.83 -22.24
CA VAL A 278 -32.96 -3.32 -20.86
C VAL A 278 -32.42 -2.27 -19.89
N GLN A 279 -31.34 -1.56 -20.25
CA GLN A 279 -30.78 -0.49 -19.42
C GLN A 279 -31.76 0.68 -19.25
N LEU A 280 -32.43 1.11 -20.33
CA LEU A 280 -33.47 2.12 -20.27
C LEU A 280 -34.66 1.68 -19.39
N LEU A 281 -35.12 0.43 -19.52
CA LEU A 281 -36.22 -0.10 -18.72
C LEU A 281 -35.90 -0.13 -17.22
N VAL A 282 -34.67 -0.50 -16.84
CA VAL A 282 -34.21 -0.43 -15.45
C VAL A 282 -34.19 1.02 -14.96
N GLN A 283 -33.70 1.97 -15.76
CA GLN A 283 -33.69 3.39 -15.43
C GLN A 283 -35.10 4.00 -15.31
N MET A 284 -36.10 3.47 -16.03
CA MET A 284 -37.50 3.88 -15.92
C MET A 284 -38.21 3.25 -14.70
N ALA A 285 -37.79 2.07 -14.25
CA ALA A 285 -38.28 1.44 -13.03
C ALA A 285 -37.66 2.07 -11.78
N TRP A 286 -36.35 2.28 -11.82
CA TRP A 286 -35.50 2.82 -10.76
C TRP A 286 -34.78 4.08 -11.28
N PRO A 287 -35.46 5.24 -11.31
CA PRO A 287 -34.81 6.49 -11.67
C PRO A 287 -33.66 6.79 -10.70
N PRO A 288 -32.55 7.41 -11.17
CA PRO A 288 -31.47 7.82 -10.30
C PRO A 288 -32.01 8.81 -9.25
N HIS A 289 -31.67 8.60 -7.98
CA HIS A 289 -32.11 9.49 -6.91
C HIS A 289 -31.55 10.90 -7.15
N PRO A 290 -32.28 12.00 -6.91
CA PRO A 290 -31.79 13.37 -7.10
C PRO A 290 -30.38 13.63 -6.55
N HIS A 291 -30.09 13.16 -5.33
CA HIS A 291 -28.77 13.23 -4.69
C HIS A 291 -27.62 12.53 -5.45
N GLN A 292 -27.89 11.74 -6.49
CA GLN A 292 -26.90 11.15 -7.40
C GLN A 292 -26.53 12.07 -8.58
N ALA A 293 -27.27 13.16 -8.81
CA ALA A 293 -27.00 14.16 -9.84
C ALA A 293 -26.15 15.34 -9.32
N LEU A 294 -25.71 15.27 -8.05
CA LEU A 294 -25.05 16.34 -7.31
C LEU A 294 -23.63 15.88 -6.97
N ASP A 295 -22.65 16.77 -7.07
CA ASP A 295 -21.26 16.45 -6.70
C ASP A 295 -21.10 16.58 -5.18
N LEU A 296 -21.46 15.50 -4.48
CA LEU A 296 -21.40 15.36 -3.03
C LEU A 296 -20.25 14.41 -2.67
N PRO A 297 -18.98 14.86 -2.67
CA PRO A 297 -17.83 13.99 -2.51
C PRO A 297 -17.80 13.31 -1.13
N THR A 298 -18.41 13.91 -0.12
CA THR A 298 -18.55 13.33 1.23
C THR A 298 -19.42 12.08 1.20
N PHE A 299 -20.66 12.20 0.70
CA PHE A 299 -21.69 11.17 0.85
C PHE A 299 -21.77 10.18 -0.33
N SER A 300 -21.32 10.58 -1.52
CA SER A 300 -21.23 9.68 -2.68
C SER A 300 -20.10 8.64 -2.57
N ASN A 301 -19.11 8.88 -1.71
CA ASN A 301 -17.88 8.09 -1.62
C ASN A 301 -18.12 6.59 -1.35
N PRO A 302 -17.80 5.67 -2.28
CA PRO A 302 -17.94 4.23 -2.08
C PRO A 302 -16.87 3.63 -1.15
N ARG A 303 -15.88 4.42 -0.71
CA ARG A 303 -14.76 4.03 0.16
C ARG A 303 -14.78 4.71 1.54
N ALA A 304 -15.89 5.28 1.97
CA ALA A 304 -16.01 5.73 3.36
C ALA A 304 -15.89 4.51 4.30
N GLU A 305 -14.95 4.54 5.25
CA GLU A 305 -14.67 3.45 6.20
C GLU A 305 -15.43 3.64 7.52
N PHE A 306 -15.58 2.57 8.30
CA PHE A 306 -16.22 2.63 9.62
C PHE A 306 -15.26 3.17 10.69
N VAL A 307 -15.75 4.02 11.59
CA VAL A 307 -14.97 4.56 12.71
C VAL A 307 -14.74 3.47 13.75
N THR A 308 -13.47 3.25 14.13
CA THR A 308 -13.06 2.26 15.13
C THR A 308 -12.08 2.86 16.15
N PHE A 309 -12.16 2.38 17.40
CA PHE A 309 -11.36 2.83 18.53
C PHE A 309 -10.25 1.83 18.82
N SER A 310 -9.12 2.00 18.13
CA SER A 310 -7.97 1.08 18.15
C SER A 310 -6.99 1.26 19.33
N LYS A 311 -7.13 2.32 20.12
CA LYS A 311 -6.20 2.68 21.20
C LYS A 311 -6.23 1.65 22.34
N VAL A 312 -5.12 0.94 22.57
CA VAL A 312 -4.99 -0.05 23.66
C VAL A 312 -4.55 0.66 24.96
N PRO A 313 -5.20 0.39 26.11
CA PRO A 313 -4.81 0.94 27.42
C PRO A 313 -3.62 0.16 28.02
N PRO A 314 -2.97 0.65 29.09
CA PRO A 314 -1.95 -0.12 29.80
C PRO A 314 -2.55 -1.37 30.47
N LEU A 315 -2.53 -2.51 29.76
CA LEU A 315 -3.29 -3.73 30.09
C LEU A 315 -3.05 -4.24 31.52
N GLN A 316 -1.81 -4.15 32.03
CA GLN A 316 -1.52 -4.53 33.41
C GLN A 316 -2.35 -3.71 34.41
N LYS A 317 -2.40 -2.37 34.27
CA LYS A 317 -3.19 -1.49 35.15
C LYS A 317 -4.71 -1.70 35.05
N LEU A 318 -5.17 -2.22 33.91
CA LEU A 318 -6.57 -2.61 33.68
C LEU A 318 -6.88 -3.93 34.41
N LEU A 319 -5.97 -4.91 34.35
CA LEU A 319 -6.10 -6.18 35.06
C LEU A 319 -5.95 -6.02 36.58
N ASP A 320 -5.02 -5.18 37.04
CA ASP A 320 -4.83 -4.86 38.46
C ASP A 320 -6.13 -4.31 39.09
N LYS A 321 -6.89 -3.50 38.34
CA LYS A 321 -8.23 -3.01 38.73
C LYS A 321 -9.31 -4.10 38.73
N MET A 322 -9.25 -5.03 37.79
CA MET A 322 -10.21 -6.13 37.63
C MET A 322 -10.09 -7.21 38.73
N GLY A 323 -8.98 -7.21 39.49
CA GLY A 323 -8.81 -8.02 40.70
C GLY A 323 -8.85 -9.53 40.41
N PRO A 324 -9.56 -10.36 41.21
CA PRO A 324 -9.50 -11.82 41.07
C PRO A 324 -10.03 -12.34 39.72
N THR A 325 -10.87 -11.57 39.02
CA THR A 325 -11.37 -11.92 37.69
C THR A 325 -10.28 -11.84 36.62
N ALA A 326 -9.25 -11.00 36.81
CA ALA A 326 -8.08 -10.96 35.94
C ALA A 326 -7.31 -12.29 35.88
N SER A 327 -7.35 -13.08 36.97
CA SER A 327 -6.66 -14.37 37.06
C SER A 327 -7.37 -15.51 36.32
N LYS A 328 -8.56 -15.29 35.74
CA LYS A 328 -9.26 -16.31 34.96
C LYS A 328 -8.48 -16.63 33.67
N PRO A 329 -8.26 -17.92 33.29
CA PRO A 329 -7.46 -18.27 32.12
C PRO A 329 -7.91 -17.64 30.80
N ALA A 330 -9.22 -17.48 30.58
CA ALA A 330 -9.74 -16.83 29.37
C ALA A 330 -9.31 -15.35 29.27
N VAL A 331 -9.30 -14.61 30.40
CA VAL A 331 -8.88 -13.20 30.45
C VAL A 331 -7.39 -13.07 30.15
N GLN A 332 -6.56 -13.94 30.72
CA GLN A 332 -5.12 -13.97 30.42
C GLN A 332 -4.83 -14.35 28.96
N ARG A 333 -5.57 -15.27 28.35
CA ARG A 333 -5.44 -15.57 26.91
C ARG A 333 -5.78 -14.37 26.03
N VAL A 334 -6.83 -13.62 26.34
CA VAL A 334 -7.18 -12.39 25.61
C VAL A 334 -6.16 -11.27 25.83
N LYS A 335 -5.60 -11.13 27.04
CA LYS A 335 -4.43 -10.23 27.29
C LYS A 335 -3.28 -10.58 26.34
N THR A 336 -2.82 -11.82 26.34
CA THR A 336 -1.71 -12.27 25.48
C THR A 336 -2.01 -12.06 24.00
N PHE A 337 -3.24 -12.33 23.55
CA PHE A 337 -3.69 -12.07 22.18
C PHE A 337 -3.52 -10.59 21.79
N ILE A 338 -3.96 -9.65 22.64
CA ILE A 338 -3.84 -8.20 22.38
C ILE A 338 -2.37 -7.75 22.44
N GLU A 339 -1.58 -8.28 23.37
CA GLU A 339 -0.15 -7.96 23.48
C GLU A 339 0.62 -8.41 22.23
N THR A 340 0.49 -9.69 21.83
CA THR A 340 1.12 -10.21 20.60
C THR A 340 0.60 -9.49 19.35
N ARG A 341 -0.70 -9.14 19.28
CA ARG A 341 -1.25 -8.34 18.18
C ARG A 341 -0.56 -6.98 18.04
N SER A 342 -0.24 -6.35 19.16
CA SER A 342 0.40 -5.03 19.20
C SER A 342 1.91 -5.06 18.97
N SER A 343 2.58 -6.21 19.16
CA SER A 343 4.04 -6.33 19.00
C SER A 343 4.48 -7.07 17.74
N GLU A 344 3.76 -8.11 17.33
CA GLU A 344 4.09 -8.99 16.19
C GLU A 344 3.09 -8.87 15.02
N GLY A 345 1.91 -8.28 15.26
CA GLY A 345 0.92 -7.96 14.23
C GLY A 345 -0.21 -9.00 14.07
N PRO A 346 -1.14 -8.79 13.13
CA PRO A 346 -2.32 -9.65 12.98
C PRO A 346 -1.98 -11.07 12.54
N ALA A 347 -1.01 -11.24 11.64
CA ALA A 347 -0.61 -12.54 11.08
C ALA A 347 -0.08 -13.51 12.15
N GLU A 348 0.77 -13.03 13.06
CA GLU A 348 1.43 -13.86 14.07
C GLU A 348 0.53 -14.20 15.29
N THR A 349 -0.75 -13.81 15.27
CA THR A 349 -1.68 -14.03 16.38
C THR A 349 -2.68 -15.14 16.10
N THR A 350 -2.73 -16.14 16.98
CA THR A 350 -3.80 -17.15 17.05
C THR A 350 -4.99 -16.63 17.84
N LEU A 351 -6.22 -16.99 17.44
CA LEU A 351 -7.39 -16.67 18.25
C LEU A 351 -7.36 -17.39 19.61
N PRO A 352 -7.70 -16.69 20.72
CA PRO A 352 -7.95 -17.34 22.00
C PRO A 352 -9.29 -18.11 21.98
N ASP A 353 -9.53 -18.91 23.02
CA ASP A 353 -10.82 -19.55 23.29
C ASP A 353 -11.86 -18.48 23.67
N LEU A 354 -12.72 -18.14 22.69
CA LEU A 354 -13.68 -17.04 22.73
C LEU A 354 -14.99 -17.39 23.45
N ASP A 355 -15.43 -18.66 23.43
CA ASP A 355 -16.63 -19.10 24.16
C ASP A 355 -16.41 -18.97 25.69
N ALA A 356 -15.27 -19.44 26.18
CA ALA A 356 -14.90 -19.25 27.58
C ALA A 356 -14.72 -17.77 27.95
N PHE A 357 -14.27 -16.91 27.02
CA PHE A 357 -14.19 -15.48 27.27
C PHE A 357 -15.59 -14.85 27.33
N ALA A 358 -16.48 -15.17 26.40
CA ALA A 358 -17.88 -14.71 26.38
C ALA A 358 -18.65 -15.12 27.65
N SER A 359 -18.45 -16.34 28.16
CA SER A 359 -18.95 -16.74 29.49
C SER A 359 -18.43 -15.82 30.60
N VAL A 360 -17.12 -15.58 30.65
CA VAL A 360 -16.50 -14.72 31.67
C VAL A 360 -16.95 -13.26 31.58
N VAL A 361 -17.20 -12.72 30.39
CA VAL A 361 -17.77 -11.37 30.23
C VAL A 361 -19.18 -11.32 30.84
N ARG A 362 -20.04 -12.29 30.52
CA ARG A 362 -21.42 -12.38 31.08
C ARG A 362 -21.44 -12.59 32.59
N GLU A 363 -20.58 -13.43 33.13
CA GLU A 363 -20.38 -13.59 34.58
C GLU A 363 -19.96 -12.28 35.24
N SER A 364 -19.11 -11.49 34.56
CA SER A 364 -18.56 -10.24 35.11
C SER A 364 -19.61 -9.13 35.23
N LEU A 365 -20.62 -9.09 34.35
CA LEU A 365 -21.77 -8.17 34.44
C LEU A 365 -22.58 -8.33 35.74
N GLN A 366 -22.46 -9.47 36.43
CA GLN A 366 -23.11 -9.74 37.72
C GLN A 366 -22.11 -9.79 38.89
N GLY A 367 -20.83 -10.09 38.62
CA GLY A 367 -19.81 -10.33 39.65
C GLY A 367 -18.82 -9.18 39.91
N LEU A 368 -18.73 -8.16 39.05
CA LEU A 368 -17.85 -7.01 39.26
C LEU A 368 -18.64 -5.76 39.71
N PRO A 369 -18.06 -4.89 40.57
CA PRO A 369 -18.61 -3.56 40.83
C PRO A 369 -18.69 -2.72 39.54
N THR A 370 -19.76 -1.95 39.38
CA THR A 370 -20.03 -1.12 38.18
C THR A 370 -18.87 -0.15 37.85
N GLU A 371 -18.20 0.36 38.88
CA GLU A 371 -17.02 1.24 38.81
C GLU A 371 -15.80 0.56 38.16
N VAL A 372 -15.73 -0.77 38.22
CA VAL A 372 -14.65 -1.62 37.70
C VAL A 372 -15.07 -2.32 36.40
N LEU A 373 -16.37 -2.50 36.17
CA LEU A 373 -16.94 -3.26 35.06
C LEU A 373 -16.46 -2.80 33.67
N PHE A 374 -16.14 -1.52 33.51
CA PHE A 374 -15.55 -1.00 32.26
C PHE A 374 -14.28 -1.77 31.85
N THR A 375 -13.49 -2.32 32.79
CA THR A 375 -12.22 -3.00 32.50
C THR A 375 -12.37 -4.26 31.63
N ILE A 376 -13.40 -5.07 31.85
CA ILE A 376 -13.61 -6.29 31.05
C ILE A 376 -14.19 -5.96 29.67
N ILE A 377 -14.99 -4.88 29.58
CA ILE A 377 -15.55 -4.38 28.32
C ILE A 377 -14.46 -3.65 27.51
N ASP A 378 -13.50 -2.98 28.15
CA ASP A 378 -12.35 -2.33 27.52
C ASP A 378 -11.37 -3.38 26.95
N LEU A 379 -11.21 -4.51 27.64
CA LEU A 379 -10.49 -5.67 27.12
C LEU A 379 -11.21 -6.29 25.90
N LEU A 380 -12.55 -6.42 25.94
CA LEU A 380 -13.36 -6.87 24.81
C LEU A 380 -13.27 -5.90 23.61
N ARG A 381 -13.38 -4.58 23.84
CA ARG A 381 -13.17 -3.53 22.83
C ARG A 381 -11.82 -3.69 22.13
N CYS A 382 -10.76 -3.99 22.87
CA CYS A 382 -9.42 -4.24 22.31
C CYS A 382 -9.35 -5.54 21.50
N GLY A 383 -10.09 -6.58 21.89
CA GLY A 383 -10.23 -7.82 21.12
C GLY A 383 -10.95 -7.62 19.78
N LEU A 384 -12.03 -6.82 19.76
CA LEU A 384 -12.84 -6.51 18.58
C LEU A 384 -12.10 -5.78 17.45
N ILE A 385 -10.87 -5.30 17.69
CA ILE A 385 -9.98 -4.72 16.66
C ILE A 385 -9.47 -5.82 15.69
N ASP A 386 -9.72 -7.11 15.97
CA ASP A 386 -9.52 -8.20 15.03
C ASP A 386 -10.83 -8.63 14.33
N PRO A 387 -10.90 -8.59 12.98
CA PRO A 387 -12.08 -9.05 12.24
C PRO A 387 -12.49 -10.49 12.58
N ARG A 388 -11.55 -11.37 12.94
CA ARG A 388 -11.84 -12.76 13.32
C ARG A 388 -12.53 -12.85 14.69
N PHE A 389 -12.09 -12.03 15.64
CA PHE A 389 -12.68 -11.94 16.99
C PHE A 389 -14.08 -11.33 16.90
N SER A 390 -14.23 -10.25 16.15
CA SER A 390 -15.52 -9.59 15.89
C SER A 390 -16.48 -10.51 15.11
N GLY A 391 -16.00 -11.20 14.07
CA GLY A 391 -16.79 -12.14 13.27
C GLY A 391 -17.31 -13.35 14.06
N TYR A 392 -16.53 -13.89 15.01
CA TYR A 392 -17.04 -14.93 15.92
C TYR A 392 -18.23 -14.43 16.76
N LEU A 393 -18.14 -13.21 17.30
CA LEU A 393 -19.24 -12.65 18.11
C LEU A 393 -20.47 -12.29 17.26
N ALA A 394 -20.30 -11.92 15.98
CA ALA A 394 -21.40 -11.71 15.04
C ALA A 394 -22.29 -12.96 14.84
N GLU A 395 -21.74 -14.14 15.11
CA GLU A 395 -22.44 -15.43 15.02
C GLU A 395 -22.75 -16.05 16.40
N GLU A 396 -22.63 -15.31 17.51
CA GLU A 396 -23.12 -15.80 18.81
C GLU A 396 -24.66 -15.89 18.79
N HIS A 397 -25.20 -17.07 19.13
CA HIS A 397 -26.64 -17.32 19.20
C HIS A 397 -27.35 -16.33 20.13
N ASP A 398 -28.39 -15.65 19.62
CA ASP A 398 -29.10 -14.50 20.22
C ASP A 398 -28.21 -13.29 20.62
N GLN A 399 -27.01 -13.14 20.05
CA GLN A 399 -26.09 -12.01 20.33
C GLN A 399 -25.81 -11.77 21.84
N ARG A 400 -25.86 -12.86 22.62
CA ARG A 400 -26.06 -12.82 24.09
C ARG A 400 -25.07 -11.95 24.83
N THR A 401 -23.79 -11.98 24.47
CA THR A 401 -22.74 -11.22 25.16
C THR A 401 -22.89 -9.72 24.90
N ILE A 402 -23.06 -9.31 23.65
CA ILE A 402 -23.23 -7.88 23.29
C ILE A 402 -24.55 -7.33 23.80
N ILE A 403 -25.66 -8.06 23.63
CA ILE A 403 -26.97 -7.68 24.16
C ILE A 403 -26.93 -7.55 25.69
N SER A 404 -26.29 -8.47 26.41
CA SER A 404 -26.17 -8.37 27.89
C SER A 404 -25.39 -7.13 28.33
N ILE A 405 -24.35 -6.71 27.60
CA ILE A 405 -23.59 -5.49 27.90
C ILE A 405 -24.43 -4.24 27.66
N LEU A 406 -25.11 -4.16 26.51
CA LEU A 406 -25.95 -3.01 26.17
C LEU A 406 -27.14 -2.89 27.10
N GLU A 407 -27.83 -3.99 27.43
CA GLU A 407 -28.90 -4.01 28.44
C GLU A 407 -28.39 -3.55 29.81
N HIS A 408 -27.21 -4.02 30.23
CA HIS A 408 -26.64 -3.57 31.52
C HIS A 408 -26.37 -2.06 31.54
N VAL A 409 -25.86 -1.47 30.45
CA VAL A 409 -25.56 -0.02 30.37
C VAL A 409 -26.81 0.84 30.20
N ASN A 410 -27.79 0.39 29.41
CA ASN A 410 -29.04 1.11 29.15
C ASN A 410 -30.00 1.11 30.36
N ASN A 411 -29.83 0.18 31.30
CA ASN A 411 -30.56 0.18 32.58
C ASN A 411 -30.09 1.29 33.54
N PHE A 412 -28.98 1.98 33.28
CA PHE A 412 -28.58 3.19 34.02
C PHE A 412 -29.12 4.45 33.33
N SER A 413 -29.61 5.40 34.13
CA SER A 413 -29.87 6.76 33.64
C SER A 413 -28.59 7.41 33.11
N ALA A 414 -28.73 8.45 32.30
CA ALA A 414 -27.58 9.19 31.76
C ALA A 414 -26.67 9.77 32.87
N ALA A 415 -27.22 10.11 34.04
CA ALA A 415 -26.47 10.65 35.17
C ALA A 415 -25.90 9.57 36.13
N ASP A 416 -26.52 8.38 36.20
CA ASP A 416 -26.12 7.32 37.15
C ASP A 416 -25.07 6.36 36.57
N CYS A 417 -24.85 6.37 35.25
CA CYS A 417 -23.92 5.48 34.58
C CYS A 417 -22.46 5.98 34.73
N PRO A 418 -21.50 5.18 35.23
CA PRO A 418 -20.11 5.62 35.30
C PRO A 418 -19.55 5.98 33.92
N TYR A 419 -19.04 7.20 33.75
CA TYR A 419 -18.47 7.73 32.49
C TYR A 419 -17.57 6.73 31.74
N ALA A 420 -16.64 6.08 32.45
CA ALA A 420 -15.73 5.10 31.85
C ALA A 420 -16.45 3.84 31.31
N LEU A 421 -17.55 3.42 31.94
CA LEU A 421 -18.37 2.30 31.47
C LEU A 421 -19.15 2.68 30.20
N ARG A 422 -19.83 3.84 30.20
CA ARG A 422 -20.61 4.31 29.05
C ARG A 422 -19.71 4.58 27.84
N LEU A 423 -18.61 5.31 28.01
CA LEU A 423 -17.64 5.61 26.96
C LEU A 423 -17.06 4.33 26.32
N VAL A 424 -16.60 3.38 27.14
CA VAL A 424 -16.00 2.13 26.64
C VAL A 424 -17.02 1.27 25.90
N THR A 425 -18.28 1.20 26.35
CA THR A 425 -19.33 0.45 25.66
C THR A 425 -19.68 1.04 24.29
N LEU A 426 -19.72 2.37 24.14
CA LEU A 426 -19.88 3.01 22.83
C LEU A 426 -18.70 2.70 21.89
N GLN A 427 -17.47 2.77 22.39
CA GLN A 427 -16.28 2.44 21.62
C GLN A 427 -16.20 0.94 21.26
N MET A 428 -16.68 0.05 22.14
CA MET A 428 -16.85 -1.38 21.88
C MET A 428 -17.86 -1.61 20.74
N ALA A 429 -19.02 -0.94 20.80
CA ALA A 429 -20.06 -1.04 19.78
C ALA A 429 -19.57 -0.54 18.40
N CYS A 430 -18.75 0.52 18.37
CA CYS A 430 -18.07 0.97 17.14
C CYS A 430 -17.16 -0.12 16.56
N ASN A 431 -16.39 -0.83 17.41
CA ASN A 431 -15.46 -1.88 16.97
C ASN A 431 -16.17 -3.15 16.45
N LEU A 432 -17.49 -3.32 16.63
CA LEU A 432 -18.24 -4.42 16.00
C LEU A 432 -18.14 -4.35 14.46
N PHE A 433 -18.17 -3.13 13.91
CA PHE A 433 -18.07 -2.84 12.48
C PHE A 433 -16.70 -3.20 11.84
N THR A 434 -15.74 -3.70 12.63
CA THR A 434 -14.47 -4.29 12.15
C THR A 434 -14.68 -5.63 11.41
N SER A 435 -15.82 -6.30 11.61
CA SER A 435 -16.23 -7.49 10.84
C SER A 435 -17.32 -7.12 9.84
N PRO A 436 -17.30 -7.61 8.59
CA PRO A 436 -18.35 -7.33 7.61
C PRO A 436 -19.69 -8.01 7.95
N LEU A 437 -19.68 -9.06 8.79
CA LEU A 437 -20.88 -9.76 9.27
C LEU A 437 -21.74 -8.90 10.23
N TYR A 438 -21.11 -8.05 11.05
CA TYR A 438 -21.79 -7.34 12.14
C TYR A 438 -22.76 -6.22 11.69
N PRO A 439 -22.45 -5.40 10.66
CA PRO A 439 -23.39 -4.42 10.11
C PRO A 439 -24.77 -5.00 9.78
N ASP A 440 -24.83 -6.17 9.15
CA ASP A 440 -26.08 -6.81 8.77
C ASP A 440 -26.86 -7.34 9.98
N GLN A 441 -26.16 -7.90 10.97
CA GLN A 441 -26.76 -8.28 12.27
C GLN A 441 -27.32 -7.05 13.01
N ILE A 442 -26.59 -5.92 13.01
CA ILE A 442 -26.99 -4.67 13.69
C ILE A 442 -28.23 -4.03 13.04
N LEU A 443 -28.34 -4.06 11.71
CA LEU A 443 -29.49 -3.52 10.99
C LEU A 443 -30.73 -4.42 11.15
N THR A 444 -30.56 -5.74 11.00
CA THR A 444 -31.69 -6.69 10.95
C THR A 444 -32.21 -7.13 12.32
N HIS A 445 -31.33 -7.38 13.30
CA HIS A 445 -31.71 -8.00 14.57
C HIS A 445 -32.34 -6.98 15.55
N GLU A 446 -33.68 -6.87 15.51
CA GLU A 446 -34.53 -5.96 16.28
C GLU A 446 -34.01 -5.60 17.69
N ARG A 447 -33.80 -6.59 18.58
CA ARG A 447 -33.34 -6.35 19.96
C ARG A 447 -31.92 -5.77 20.06
N LEU A 448 -31.02 -6.10 19.12
CA LEU A 448 -29.66 -5.52 19.10
C LEU A 448 -29.74 -4.08 18.59
N ARG A 449 -30.51 -3.86 17.52
CA ARG A 449 -30.76 -2.53 16.95
C ARG A 449 -31.35 -1.57 17.98
N SER A 450 -32.45 -1.93 18.63
CA SER A 450 -33.12 -1.04 19.60
C SER A 450 -32.24 -0.68 20.79
N LEU A 451 -31.37 -1.60 21.24
CA LEU A 451 -30.39 -1.33 22.30
C LEU A 451 -29.26 -0.41 21.84
N ILE A 452 -28.83 -0.51 20.58
CA ILE A 452 -27.86 0.41 19.96
C ILE A 452 -28.49 1.80 19.78
N THR A 453 -29.73 1.88 19.29
CA THR A 453 -30.51 3.13 19.23
C THR A 453 -30.58 3.78 20.62
N GLN A 454 -31.05 3.05 21.62
CA GLN A 454 -31.17 3.56 22.99
C GLN A 454 -29.83 3.98 23.62
N VAL A 455 -28.71 3.27 23.37
CA VAL A 455 -27.41 3.67 23.92
C VAL A 455 -26.86 4.92 23.23
N VAL A 456 -27.13 5.12 21.94
CA VAL A 456 -26.80 6.36 21.21
C VAL A 456 -27.63 7.52 21.76
N SER A 457 -28.96 7.43 21.71
CA SER A 457 -29.88 8.50 22.13
C SER A 457 -29.62 8.93 23.58
N SER A 458 -29.48 7.97 24.51
CA SER A 458 -29.21 8.27 25.92
C SER A 458 -27.75 8.69 26.23
N SER A 459 -26.85 8.66 25.24
CA SER A 459 -25.47 9.15 25.36
C SER A 459 -25.27 10.52 24.72
N PHE A 460 -26.15 10.96 23.82
CA PHE A 460 -26.20 12.36 23.40
C PHE A 460 -26.65 13.30 24.52
N LEU A 461 -27.55 12.83 25.39
CA LEU A 461 -28.02 13.53 26.60
C LEU A 461 -26.97 13.61 27.74
N ASP A 462 -25.71 13.25 27.51
CA ASP A 462 -24.60 13.50 28.46
C ASP A 462 -23.96 14.87 28.18
N ASP A 463 -24.54 15.92 28.76
CA ASP A 463 -24.00 17.29 28.76
C ASP A 463 -22.55 17.34 29.28
N SER A 464 -22.22 16.47 30.24
CA SER A 464 -21.02 16.57 31.05
C SER A 464 -19.76 15.97 30.43
N HIS A 465 -19.88 15.10 29.42
CA HIS A 465 -18.73 14.43 28.80
C HIS A 465 -18.74 14.45 27.27
N ASN A 466 -18.07 15.43 26.67
CA ASN A 466 -17.88 15.54 25.21
C ASN A 466 -17.42 14.21 24.56
N ASN A 467 -16.53 13.45 25.20
CA ASN A 467 -16.03 12.16 24.68
C ASN A 467 -17.14 11.10 24.52
N VAL A 468 -18.18 11.13 25.36
CA VAL A 468 -19.35 10.23 25.26
C VAL A 468 -20.18 10.62 24.04
N ARG A 469 -20.43 11.92 23.83
CA ARG A 469 -21.13 12.44 22.64
C ARG A 469 -20.36 12.14 21.35
N VAL A 470 -19.03 12.30 21.33
CA VAL A 470 -18.16 11.89 20.19
C VAL A 470 -18.28 10.38 19.91
N ALA A 471 -18.23 9.52 20.93
CA ALA A 471 -18.33 8.08 20.73
C ALA A 471 -19.74 7.63 20.28
N ALA A 472 -20.80 8.29 20.76
CA ALA A 472 -22.17 8.06 20.30
C ALA A 472 -22.37 8.53 18.84
N ALA A 473 -21.79 9.68 18.48
CA ALA A 473 -21.79 10.19 17.11
C ALA A 473 -21.06 9.24 16.13
N SER A 474 -19.90 8.71 16.53
CA SER A 474 -19.17 7.69 15.76
C SER A 474 -19.96 6.37 15.59
N LEU A 475 -20.72 5.97 16.61
CA LEU A 475 -21.57 4.78 16.53
C LEU A 475 -22.76 4.99 15.58
N LEU A 476 -23.41 6.15 15.68
CA LEU A 476 -24.49 6.53 14.77
C LEU A 476 -23.99 6.68 13.33
N PHE A 477 -22.82 7.26 13.11
CA PHE A 477 -22.16 7.33 11.81
C PHE A 477 -21.99 5.93 11.18
N ASN A 478 -21.52 4.95 11.96
CA ASN A 478 -21.35 3.58 11.47
C ASN A 478 -22.68 2.92 11.08
N VAL A 479 -23.74 3.10 11.88
CA VAL A 479 -25.10 2.60 11.58
C VAL A 479 -25.68 3.29 10.33
N ALA A 480 -25.57 4.61 10.24
CA ALA A 480 -26.05 5.41 9.11
C ALA A 480 -25.31 5.04 7.81
N LEU A 481 -23.99 4.93 7.85
CA LEU A 481 -23.17 4.51 6.70
C LEU A 481 -23.49 3.06 6.27
N ALA A 482 -23.71 2.14 7.20
CA ALA A 482 -24.11 0.77 6.88
C ALA A 482 -25.46 0.73 6.16
N ASN A 483 -26.47 1.46 6.67
CA ASN A 483 -27.77 1.54 6.01
C ASN A 483 -27.69 2.26 4.65
N SER A 484 -26.97 3.39 4.57
CA SER A 484 -26.80 4.18 3.34
C SER A 484 -26.13 3.38 2.21
N ARG A 485 -25.17 2.49 2.53
CA ARG A 485 -24.63 1.50 1.58
C ARG A 485 -25.72 0.54 1.07
N LYS A 486 -26.53 -0.05 1.97
CA LYS A 486 -27.63 -0.96 1.58
C LYS A 486 -28.69 -0.26 0.72
N ARG A 487 -29.03 0.99 1.04
CA ARG A 487 -29.92 1.88 0.28
C ARG A 487 -29.40 2.15 -1.14
N ARG A 488 -28.12 2.51 -1.28
CA ARG A 488 -27.48 2.83 -2.58
C ARG A 488 -27.31 1.60 -3.47
N ASP A 489 -26.85 0.50 -2.89
CA ASP A 489 -26.36 -0.66 -3.63
C ASP A 489 -27.42 -1.78 -3.75
N GLY A 490 -28.40 -1.83 -2.83
CA GLY A 490 -29.45 -2.85 -2.72
C GLY A 490 -30.88 -2.38 -3.10
N PRO A 491 -31.93 -3.01 -2.53
CA PRO A 491 -33.33 -2.74 -2.88
C PRO A 491 -34.00 -1.58 -2.10
N GLY A 492 -33.31 -0.98 -1.14
CA GLY A 492 -33.84 0.06 -0.25
C GLY A 492 -33.21 0.01 1.14
N ASP A 493 -33.86 0.64 2.12
CA ASP A 493 -33.41 0.65 3.51
C ASP A 493 -33.54 -0.71 4.20
N MET A 494 -32.56 -1.03 5.04
CA MET A 494 -32.58 -2.17 5.97
C MET A 494 -32.83 -1.71 7.41
N LEU A 495 -32.54 -0.44 7.72
CA LEU A 495 -32.86 0.21 9.00
C LEU A 495 -34.33 0.67 8.95
N PRO A 496 -35.22 0.17 9.83
CA PRO A 496 -36.63 0.57 9.81
C PRO A 496 -36.82 2.06 10.03
N GLU A 497 -37.88 2.61 9.45
CA GLU A 497 -38.09 4.06 9.38
C GLU A 497 -38.27 4.69 10.77
N ALA A 498 -38.94 4.01 11.70
CA ALA A 498 -39.05 4.44 13.09
C ALA A 498 -37.69 4.51 13.82
N ASP A 499 -36.78 3.54 13.57
CA ASP A 499 -35.42 3.58 14.12
C ASP A 499 -34.60 4.72 13.49
N GLN A 500 -34.79 5.00 12.20
CA GLN A 500 -34.18 6.16 11.52
C GLN A 500 -34.68 7.50 12.10
N VAL A 501 -35.99 7.60 12.37
CA VAL A 501 -36.64 8.77 12.98
C VAL A 501 -36.14 9.01 14.40
N GLU A 502 -36.06 7.98 15.27
CA GLU A 502 -35.55 8.15 16.64
C GLU A 502 -34.08 8.62 16.65
N LEU A 503 -33.24 8.01 15.80
CA LEU A 503 -31.83 8.37 15.69
C LEU A 503 -31.61 9.77 15.13
N ALA A 504 -32.36 10.17 14.11
CA ALA A 504 -32.27 11.51 13.52
C ALA A 504 -32.80 12.60 14.47
N ALA A 505 -33.91 12.35 15.17
CA ALA A 505 -34.43 13.27 16.18
C ALA A 505 -33.41 13.49 17.31
N SER A 506 -32.84 12.39 17.83
CA SER A 506 -31.81 12.43 18.87
C SER A 506 -30.54 13.15 18.41
N ALA A 507 -30.13 12.97 17.15
CA ALA A 507 -29.01 13.70 16.57
C ALA A 507 -29.31 15.19 16.37
N LEU A 508 -30.51 15.56 15.92
CA LEU A 508 -30.90 16.97 15.73
C LEU A 508 -31.02 17.71 17.07
N GLU A 509 -31.57 17.08 18.11
CA GLU A 509 -31.59 17.66 19.46
C GLU A 509 -30.16 17.85 19.99
N ALA A 510 -29.28 16.87 19.82
CA ALA A 510 -27.87 16.97 20.20
C ALA A 510 -27.11 18.06 19.43
N ILE A 511 -27.29 18.15 18.11
CA ILE A 511 -26.74 19.23 17.27
C ILE A 511 -27.23 20.59 17.77
N THR A 512 -28.53 20.71 18.10
CA THR A 512 -29.13 21.94 18.63
C THR A 512 -28.50 22.37 19.96
N GLN A 513 -28.20 21.42 20.85
CA GLN A 513 -27.64 21.67 22.18
C GLN A 513 -26.10 21.81 22.20
N GLU A 514 -25.37 21.29 21.22
CA GLU A 514 -23.89 21.30 21.23
C GLU A 514 -23.30 22.70 21.00
N GLU A 515 -22.60 23.24 22.01
CA GLU A 515 -21.92 24.54 21.99
C GLU A 515 -20.40 24.45 22.23
N ALA A 516 -19.85 23.25 22.54
CA ALA A 516 -18.48 23.11 23.03
C ALA A 516 -17.59 22.14 22.23
N SER A 517 -18.18 21.14 21.56
CA SER A 517 -17.44 20.01 20.98
C SER A 517 -17.54 19.93 19.46
N ALA A 518 -16.59 20.57 18.77
CA ALA A 518 -16.41 20.49 17.31
C ALA A 518 -16.40 19.04 16.77
N GLU A 519 -15.67 18.14 17.46
CA GLU A 519 -15.55 16.72 17.08
C GLU A 519 -16.87 15.95 17.24
N ALA A 520 -17.72 16.32 18.21
CA ALA A 520 -19.03 15.69 18.38
C ALA A 520 -20.01 16.16 17.31
N LEU A 521 -20.01 17.48 17.05
CA LEU A 521 -20.82 18.10 16.00
C LEU A 521 -20.52 17.52 14.61
N GLU A 522 -19.23 17.31 14.26
CA GLU A 522 -18.85 16.66 12.99
C GLU A 522 -19.46 15.26 12.84
N GLY A 523 -19.32 14.41 13.87
CA GLY A 523 -19.85 13.05 13.83
C GLY A 523 -21.37 13.02 13.73
N MET A 524 -22.07 13.91 14.45
CA MET A 524 -23.54 14.04 14.38
C MET A 524 -24.00 14.49 12.99
N LEU A 525 -23.35 15.52 12.43
CA LEU A 525 -23.64 16.04 11.09
C LEU A 525 -23.38 14.98 10.01
N LEU A 526 -22.22 14.33 10.01
CA LEU A 526 -21.91 13.27 9.04
C LEU A 526 -22.91 12.11 9.13
N ALA A 527 -23.32 11.71 10.33
CA ALA A 527 -24.29 10.64 10.49
C ALA A 527 -25.69 11.05 10.00
N LEU A 528 -26.15 12.26 10.33
CA LEU A 528 -27.39 12.85 9.82
C LEU A 528 -27.37 12.94 8.29
N GLY A 529 -26.25 13.36 7.71
CA GLY A 529 -26.03 13.39 6.26
C GLY A 529 -26.13 12.02 5.59
N TYR A 530 -25.55 10.96 6.19
CA TYR A 530 -25.71 9.59 5.67
C TYR A 530 -27.13 9.03 5.86
N LEU A 531 -27.89 9.47 6.87
CA LEU A 531 -29.33 9.18 7.01
C LEU A 531 -30.18 9.91 5.96
N ALA A 532 -29.84 11.14 5.58
CA ALA A 532 -30.52 11.91 4.53
C ALA A 532 -30.09 11.49 3.10
N TYR A 533 -28.88 10.96 2.92
CA TYR A 533 -28.35 10.62 1.60
C TYR A 533 -29.20 9.53 0.90
N GLN A 534 -29.76 9.89 -0.25
CA GLN A 534 -30.72 9.11 -1.04
C GLN A 534 -32.04 8.69 -0.32
N LEU A 535 -32.44 9.39 0.75
CA LEU A 535 -33.67 9.13 1.51
C LEU A 535 -34.95 9.31 0.66
N PRO A 536 -36.00 8.48 0.83
CA PRO A 536 -37.31 8.71 0.20
C PRO A 536 -37.94 10.06 0.60
N ILE A 537 -38.32 10.86 -0.40
CA ILE A 537 -38.85 12.23 -0.25
C ILE A 537 -40.21 12.25 0.51
N ASP A 538 -41.00 11.19 0.34
CA ASP A 538 -42.33 10.99 0.96
C ASP A 538 -42.28 10.14 2.25
N GLY A 539 -41.10 9.99 2.87
CA GLY A 539 -40.91 9.17 4.09
C GLY A 539 -41.10 9.94 5.41
N GLU A 540 -41.36 9.21 6.50
CA GLU A 540 -41.53 9.75 7.86
C GLU A 540 -40.28 10.48 8.35
N LEU A 541 -39.08 10.00 7.96
CA LEU A 541 -37.83 10.73 8.26
C LEU A 541 -37.73 12.05 7.49
N ALA A 542 -38.20 12.12 6.23
CA ALA A 542 -38.22 13.39 5.51
C ALA A 542 -39.22 14.38 6.14
N ASP A 543 -40.36 13.89 6.64
CA ASP A 543 -41.30 14.69 7.43
C ASP A 543 -40.75 15.10 8.80
N LEU A 544 -39.92 14.28 9.46
CA LEU A 544 -39.20 14.69 10.66
C LEU A 544 -38.24 15.85 10.37
N LEU A 545 -37.41 15.73 9.32
CA LEU A 545 -36.47 16.79 8.93
C LEU A 545 -37.22 18.09 8.55
N ARG A 546 -38.41 17.98 7.93
CA ARG A 546 -39.33 19.10 7.65
C ARG A 546 -39.97 19.70 8.91
N THR A 547 -40.24 18.92 9.95
CA THR A 547 -40.96 19.39 11.16
C THR A 547 -40.06 19.82 12.32
N MET A 548 -38.77 19.48 12.27
CA MET A 548 -37.74 19.95 13.20
C MET A 548 -36.90 21.12 12.66
N ASP A 549 -37.28 21.71 11.52
CA ASP A 549 -36.54 22.80 10.83
C ASP A 549 -35.03 22.49 10.68
N ALA A 550 -34.71 21.26 10.24
CA ALA A 550 -33.36 20.70 10.28
C ALA A 550 -32.30 21.52 9.50
N GLU A 551 -32.73 22.24 8.46
CA GLU A 551 -31.90 23.16 7.68
C GLU A 551 -31.44 24.36 8.54
N ASP A 552 -32.36 25.05 9.21
CA ASP A 552 -32.04 26.17 10.10
C ASP A 552 -31.22 25.72 11.33
N VAL A 553 -31.45 24.50 11.85
CA VAL A 553 -30.65 23.90 12.93
C VAL A 553 -29.18 23.72 12.51
N VAL A 554 -28.92 23.24 11.29
CA VAL A 554 -27.57 23.08 10.75
C VAL A 554 -26.92 24.44 10.45
N LEU A 555 -27.65 25.37 9.81
CA LEU A 555 -27.20 26.74 9.53
C LEU A 555 -26.90 27.58 10.78
N ALA A 556 -27.60 27.32 11.90
CA ALA A 556 -27.32 27.99 13.16
C ALA A 556 -25.92 27.65 13.70
N LYS A 557 -25.43 26.43 13.46
CA LYS A 557 -24.15 25.93 13.99
C LYS A 557 -22.94 26.46 13.22
N GLU A 558 -23.08 26.78 11.93
CA GLU A 558 -22.03 27.48 11.16
C GLU A 558 -21.61 28.81 11.85
N LYS A 559 -22.60 29.57 12.36
CA LYS A 559 -22.38 30.84 13.04
C LYS A 559 -21.82 30.67 14.47
N ALA A 560 -22.10 29.55 15.11
CA ALA A 560 -21.65 29.24 16.47
C ALA A 560 -20.17 28.80 16.53
N PHE A 561 -19.67 28.11 15.49
CA PHE A 561 -18.33 27.52 15.47
C PHE A 561 -17.41 28.06 14.34
N PRO A 562 -17.03 29.35 14.34
CA PRO A 562 -16.26 29.99 13.27
C PRO A 562 -14.79 29.53 13.13
N GLU A 563 -14.34 28.58 13.94
CA GLU A 563 -12.99 27.99 13.89
C GLU A 563 -12.90 26.74 12.99
N LEU A 564 -14.03 26.18 12.53
CA LEU A 564 -14.15 24.93 11.73
C LEU A 564 -13.65 25.03 10.26
N ARG A 565 -12.65 25.86 9.99
CA ARG A 565 -12.56 26.67 8.77
C ARG A 565 -12.18 25.98 7.44
N LEU A 566 -11.90 24.68 7.41
CA LEU A 566 -11.25 24.01 6.25
C LEU A 566 -11.68 22.56 5.94
N ARG A 567 -12.71 22.00 6.60
CA ARG A 567 -13.28 20.67 6.28
C ARG A 567 -14.78 20.60 6.53
N PHE A 568 -15.16 20.95 7.75
CA PHE A 568 -16.53 20.84 8.24
C PHE A 568 -17.50 21.76 7.49
N ARG A 569 -17.05 22.92 6.98
CA ARG A 569 -17.89 23.84 6.19
C ARG A 569 -18.44 23.16 4.94
N ASP A 570 -17.61 22.40 4.24
CA ASP A 570 -18.01 21.75 3.00
C ASP A 570 -18.94 20.56 3.29
N VAL A 571 -18.74 19.85 4.41
CA VAL A 571 -19.69 18.87 4.95
C VAL A 571 -21.03 19.52 5.33
N ILE A 572 -21.02 20.70 5.96
CA ILE A 572 -22.22 21.47 6.31
C ILE A 572 -22.97 21.92 5.05
N ALA A 573 -22.27 22.34 3.99
CA ALA A 573 -22.88 22.72 2.71
C ALA A 573 -23.46 21.52 1.94
N ASP A 574 -22.73 20.40 1.89
CA ASP A 574 -23.19 19.11 1.36
C ASP A 574 -24.51 18.68 2.04
N ILE A 575 -24.58 18.80 3.38
CA ILE A 575 -25.78 18.47 4.16
C ILE A 575 -26.90 19.48 3.91
N ASN A 576 -26.63 20.78 4.00
CA ASN A 576 -27.66 21.79 4.13
C ASN A 576 -28.40 22.08 2.82
N GLU A 577 -27.74 22.79 1.89
CA GLU A 577 -28.38 23.25 0.64
C GLU A 577 -28.70 22.08 -0.31
N THR A 578 -28.00 20.96 -0.14
CA THR A 578 -27.86 19.93 -1.19
C THR A 578 -28.47 18.57 -0.82
N LEU A 579 -28.64 18.25 0.47
CA LEU A 579 -29.27 17.00 0.93
C LEU A 579 -30.55 17.21 1.75
N ILE A 580 -30.50 18.08 2.77
CA ILE A 580 -31.69 18.45 3.54
C ILE A 580 -32.61 19.25 2.61
N GLY A 581 -32.17 20.38 2.07
CA GLY A 581 -33.00 21.26 1.22
C GLY A 581 -33.74 20.52 0.08
N ILE A 582 -33.06 19.62 -0.64
CA ILE A 582 -33.67 18.82 -1.73
C ILE A 582 -34.63 17.73 -1.22
N SER A 583 -34.45 17.24 0.01
CA SER A 583 -35.44 16.41 0.70
C SER A 583 -36.65 17.22 1.19
N LEU A 584 -36.48 18.51 1.51
CA LEU A 584 -37.56 19.36 2.03
C LEU A 584 -38.42 20.00 0.92
N ASP A 585 -37.83 20.61 -0.12
CA ASP A 585 -38.55 21.15 -1.29
C ASP A 585 -38.11 20.49 -2.63
N PRO A 586 -38.96 19.61 -3.21
CA PRO A 586 -38.77 19.03 -4.54
C PRO A 586 -38.69 20.02 -5.73
N ARG A 587 -38.76 21.33 -5.50
CA ARG A 587 -38.48 22.36 -6.51
C ARG A 587 -36.98 22.68 -6.63
N LEU A 588 -36.19 22.46 -5.59
CA LEU A 588 -34.73 22.68 -5.58
C LEU A 588 -33.96 21.66 -6.46
N MET A 589 -34.67 20.64 -6.95
CA MET A 589 -34.22 19.68 -7.96
C MET A 589 -33.69 20.36 -9.24
N PRO A 590 -32.42 20.16 -9.63
CA PRO A 590 -31.98 20.52 -10.98
C PRO A 590 -32.75 19.68 -12.03
N ASN A 591 -33.60 20.37 -12.82
CA ASN A 591 -34.49 19.83 -13.87
C ASN A 591 -35.85 19.23 -13.45
N SER A 592 -36.47 19.69 -12.35
CA SER A 592 -37.88 19.35 -12.00
C SER A 592 -38.93 19.69 -13.07
N ALA A 593 -38.59 20.51 -14.09
CA ALA A 593 -39.50 20.92 -15.16
C ALA A 593 -38.86 20.81 -16.57
N GLY A 594 -38.47 19.60 -17.00
CA GLY A 594 -37.87 19.42 -18.35
C GLY A 594 -37.93 18.03 -19.01
N TYR A 595 -38.22 16.96 -18.26
CA TYR A 595 -37.98 15.56 -18.70
C TYR A 595 -38.85 15.01 -19.86
N LEU A 596 -39.69 15.82 -20.52
CA LEU A 596 -40.59 15.37 -21.60
C LEU A 596 -40.44 16.09 -22.96
N GLU A 597 -39.70 17.20 -23.09
CA GLU A 597 -39.62 17.94 -24.37
C GLU A 597 -38.22 18.35 -24.86
N VAL A 598 -37.18 18.36 -24.03
CA VAL A 598 -35.87 18.99 -24.38
C VAL A 598 -34.96 18.12 -25.27
N ALA A 599 -35.50 17.05 -25.89
CA ALA A 599 -34.76 16.17 -26.80
C ALA A 599 -34.40 16.81 -28.16
N GLN A 600 -34.79 18.06 -28.43
CA GLN A 600 -34.50 18.77 -29.68
C GLN A 600 -34.13 20.25 -29.44
N ARG A 601 -33.06 20.70 -30.12
CA ARG A 601 -32.57 22.11 -30.24
C ARG A 601 -31.89 22.73 -29.01
N ASN A 602 -30.56 22.62 -28.94
CA ASN A 602 -29.64 23.68 -29.42
C ASN A 602 -28.22 23.50 -28.86
N VAL A 603 -27.26 23.13 -29.72
CA VAL A 603 -25.84 23.45 -29.47
C VAL A 603 -25.60 24.85 -30.05
N ARG A 604 -25.35 25.84 -29.20
CA ARG A 604 -24.75 27.12 -29.62
C ARG A 604 -23.26 27.08 -29.29
N SER A 605 -22.43 27.16 -30.32
CA SER A 605 -20.99 27.34 -30.17
C SER A 605 -20.68 28.81 -29.89
N CYS A 606 -19.89 29.07 -28.86
CA CYS A 606 -19.19 30.33 -28.66
C CYS A 606 -17.72 30.10 -29.05
N ALA A 607 -17.38 30.39 -30.31
CA ALA A 607 -16.03 30.28 -30.83
C ALA A 607 -15.52 31.68 -31.25
N SER A 608 -14.37 32.08 -30.73
CA SER A 608 -13.71 33.34 -31.06
C SER A 608 -12.43 33.07 -31.86
N THR A 609 -12.50 33.38 -33.17
CA THR A 609 -11.38 33.63 -34.11
C THR A 609 -10.20 32.63 -34.19
N PRO A 610 -9.99 31.93 -35.34
CA PRO A 610 -8.79 31.15 -35.61
C PRO A 610 -7.61 32.01 -36.10
N SER A 611 -6.37 31.50 -35.93
CA SER A 611 -5.15 32.13 -36.46
C SER A 611 -5.05 32.05 -37.99
N LEU A 612 -4.60 33.14 -38.62
CA LEU A 612 -4.49 33.30 -40.08
C LEU A 612 -3.10 32.92 -40.61
N ARG A 613 -2.69 31.64 -40.53
CA ARG A 613 -1.43 31.17 -41.15
C ARG A 613 -1.42 29.83 -41.90
N SER A 614 -2.43 28.97 -41.76
CA SER A 614 -2.48 27.72 -42.53
C SER A 614 -2.92 27.95 -43.99
N ARG A 615 -2.07 27.59 -44.95
CA ARG A 615 -2.41 27.56 -46.39
C ARG A 615 -2.48 26.13 -46.91
N ASP A 616 -3.64 25.77 -47.45
CA ASP A 616 -3.86 24.79 -48.52
C ASP A 616 -3.10 23.45 -48.45
N GLY A 617 -3.62 22.50 -47.64
CA GLY A 617 -3.29 21.07 -47.71
C GLY A 617 -4.54 20.21 -47.56
N THR A 618 -4.89 19.42 -48.58
CA THR A 618 -6.18 18.68 -48.61
C THR A 618 -6.15 17.38 -47.81
N VAL A 619 -6.95 17.28 -46.74
CA VAL A 619 -7.16 16.06 -45.94
C VAL A 619 -8.67 15.79 -45.75
N PRO A 620 -9.18 14.53 -45.81
CA PRO A 620 -10.62 14.25 -45.75
C PRO A 620 -11.24 14.37 -44.33
N PRO A 621 -12.50 14.82 -44.19
CA PRO A 621 -13.10 15.12 -42.90
C PRO A 621 -13.82 13.92 -42.25
N HIS A 622 -13.10 13.07 -41.50
CA HIS A 622 -13.74 12.06 -40.64
C HIS A 622 -12.99 11.75 -39.33
N ALA A 623 -13.21 12.57 -38.31
CA ALA A 623 -13.18 12.16 -36.90
C ALA A 623 -14.24 12.94 -36.12
N ARG A 624 -15.09 12.26 -35.34
CA ARG A 624 -15.88 12.89 -34.27
C ARG A 624 -15.08 12.76 -32.97
N ALA A 625 -15.14 13.78 -32.10
CA ALA A 625 -14.30 13.82 -30.90
C ALA A 625 -14.57 12.64 -29.95
N ASP A 626 -13.52 11.85 -29.68
CA ASP A 626 -13.40 10.89 -28.59
C ASP A 626 -12.42 11.53 -27.58
N PRO A 627 -12.77 11.78 -26.30
CA PRO A 627 -11.99 12.67 -25.43
C PRO A 627 -10.56 12.22 -25.06
N GLY A 628 -10.16 11.00 -25.41
CA GLY A 628 -8.84 10.44 -25.11
C GLY A 628 -8.02 10.17 -26.38
N GLY A 629 -6.96 10.95 -26.58
CA GLY A 629 -6.06 10.78 -27.73
C GLY A 629 -5.24 9.49 -27.69
N ASN A 630 -5.06 8.85 -28.85
CA ASN A 630 -4.03 7.83 -29.00
C ASN A 630 -2.63 8.47 -28.88
N VAL A 631 -1.61 7.69 -28.51
CA VAL A 631 -0.21 8.10 -28.65
C VAL A 631 0.11 8.24 -30.13
N ARG A 632 0.57 9.43 -30.56
CA ARG A 632 0.98 9.68 -31.93
C ARG A 632 2.36 9.05 -32.18
N VAL A 633 2.54 8.38 -33.30
CA VAL A 633 3.78 7.67 -33.61
C VAL A 633 4.29 8.07 -34.98
N VAL A 634 5.50 8.61 -35.00
CA VAL A 634 6.22 8.97 -36.21
C VAL A 634 7.53 8.20 -36.30
N VAL A 635 7.96 7.88 -37.52
CA VAL A 635 9.25 7.21 -37.80
C VAL A 635 10.16 8.17 -38.56
N ARG A 636 11.46 8.14 -38.27
CA ARG A 636 12.47 8.89 -39.03
C ARG A 636 13.65 7.99 -39.39
N VAL A 637 13.97 7.89 -40.67
CA VAL A 637 15.20 7.24 -41.15
C VAL A 637 16.26 8.30 -41.46
N ARG A 638 17.50 8.04 -41.07
CA ARG A 638 18.64 8.93 -41.31
C ARG A 638 19.45 8.59 -42.56
N ALA A 639 20.25 9.54 -43.02
CA ALA A 639 21.34 9.35 -43.97
C ALA A 639 22.33 8.29 -43.49
N PHE A 640 23.10 7.70 -44.42
CA PHE A 640 24.21 6.81 -44.05
C PHE A 640 25.29 7.55 -43.26
N LEU A 641 25.90 6.86 -42.28
CA LEU A 641 27.12 7.34 -41.63
C LEU A 641 28.34 7.05 -42.53
N PRO A 642 29.46 7.79 -42.41
CA PRO A 642 30.65 7.57 -43.23
C PRO A 642 31.12 6.10 -43.26
N ARG A 643 31.13 5.43 -42.09
CA ARG A 643 31.44 4.00 -41.93
C ARG A 643 30.52 3.02 -42.67
N GLU A 644 29.32 3.45 -43.03
CA GLU A 644 28.32 2.66 -43.78
C GLU A 644 28.50 2.87 -45.28
N ILE A 645 28.84 4.10 -45.70
CA ILE A 645 29.27 4.43 -47.08
C ILE A 645 30.59 3.70 -47.40
N GLU A 646 31.58 3.76 -46.51
CA GLU A 646 32.87 3.05 -46.62
C GLU A 646 32.71 1.52 -46.75
N ARG A 647 31.63 0.94 -46.19
CA ARG A 647 31.31 -0.49 -46.30
C ARG A 647 30.53 -0.84 -47.58
N ASN A 648 30.04 0.15 -48.33
CA ASN A 648 28.99 0.00 -49.34
C ASN A 648 27.74 -0.72 -48.77
N ALA A 649 27.26 -0.26 -47.61
CA ALA A 649 26.07 -0.83 -46.98
C ALA A 649 24.80 -0.57 -47.83
N GLU A 650 23.92 -1.56 -47.90
CA GLU A 650 22.65 -1.46 -48.62
C GLU A 650 21.62 -0.65 -47.82
N CYS A 651 20.78 0.14 -48.50
CA CYS A 651 19.66 0.83 -47.86
C CYS A 651 18.45 -0.10 -47.81
N LEU A 652 18.12 -0.56 -46.61
CA LEU A 652 17.06 -1.53 -46.33
C LEU A 652 15.71 -0.85 -46.09
N ILE A 653 15.61 0.47 -46.18
CA ILE A 653 14.41 1.24 -45.85
C ILE A 653 13.86 1.90 -47.11
N ARG A 654 12.53 1.87 -47.25
CA ARG A 654 11.78 2.64 -48.23
C ARG A 654 10.61 3.31 -47.53
N MET A 655 10.41 4.60 -47.75
CA MET A 655 9.23 5.32 -47.26
C MET A 655 8.35 5.74 -48.44
N ASP A 656 7.07 5.89 -48.16
CA ASP A 656 6.04 6.29 -49.11
C ASP A 656 5.39 7.58 -48.58
N PRO A 657 5.66 8.75 -49.17
CA PRO A 657 5.21 10.04 -48.63
C PRO A 657 3.70 10.24 -48.75
N VAL A 658 3.00 9.46 -49.59
CA VAL A 658 1.55 9.55 -49.75
C VAL A 658 0.83 8.61 -48.78
N THR A 659 1.32 7.36 -48.62
CA THR A 659 0.67 6.37 -47.74
C THR A 659 1.24 6.35 -46.31
N GLN A 660 2.24 7.18 -45.99
CA GLN A 660 2.93 7.26 -44.70
C GLN A 660 3.41 5.89 -44.20
N ARG A 661 3.82 5.05 -45.16
CA ARG A 661 4.21 3.66 -44.99
C ARG A 661 5.72 3.54 -45.03
N THR A 662 6.28 2.92 -44.00
CA THR A 662 7.69 2.52 -43.95
C THR A 662 7.81 1.03 -44.24
N THR A 663 8.63 0.67 -45.22
CA THR A 663 8.92 -0.72 -45.61
C THR A 663 10.39 -1.05 -45.31
N LEU A 664 10.60 -2.11 -44.55
CA LEU A 664 11.90 -2.74 -44.32
C LEU A 664 12.09 -3.89 -45.32
N LEU A 665 13.18 -3.81 -46.08
CA LEU A 665 13.59 -4.75 -47.14
C LEU A 665 14.46 -5.89 -46.57
N VAL A 666 14.58 -6.98 -47.32
CA VAL A 666 15.46 -8.11 -46.97
C VAL A 666 16.89 -7.79 -47.42
N PRO A 667 17.91 -7.88 -46.55
CA PRO A 667 19.30 -7.66 -46.93
C PRO A 667 19.80 -8.72 -47.91
N ASN A 668 20.64 -8.32 -48.86
CA ASN A 668 21.38 -9.27 -49.70
C ASN A 668 22.53 -9.93 -48.92
N ASP A 669 22.94 -11.13 -49.36
CA ASP A 669 23.99 -11.95 -48.73
C ASP A 669 25.43 -11.39 -48.89
N THR A 670 25.54 -10.13 -49.32
CA THR A 670 26.79 -9.42 -49.63
C THR A 670 27.32 -8.57 -48.48
N ASP A 671 26.47 -8.14 -47.52
CA ASP A 671 26.91 -7.33 -46.37
C ASP A 671 27.31 -8.24 -45.18
N PRO A 672 28.59 -8.25 -44.74
CA PRO A 672 29.03 -9.11 -43.64
C PRO A 672 28.39 -8.77 -42.29
N ALA A 673 27.80 -7.58 -42.12
CA ALA A 673 27.05 -7.22 -40.90
C ALA A 673 25.65 -7.83 -40.85
N ASN A 674 25.04 -8.13 -42.01
CA ASN A 674 23.70 -8.71 -42.13
C ASN A 674 23.73 -10.20 -42.55
N ALA A 675 24.93 -10.82 -42.60
CA ALA A 675 25.14 -12.19 -43.09
C ALA A 675 24.32 -13.24 -42.30
N ARG A 676 23.57 -14.09 -43.02
CA ARG A 676 22.60 -15.03 -42.43
C ARG A 676 23.26 -15.98 -41.40
N PRO A 677 22.88 -15.95 -40.11
CA PRO A 677 23.31 -16.96 -39.15
C PRO A 677 22.70 -18.32 -39.51
N ARG A 678 23.37 -19.43 -39.17
CA ARG A 678 22.92 -20.82 -39.44
C ARG A 678 21.65 -21.25 -38.65
N SER A 679 20.88 -20.31 -38.14
CA SER A 679 19.66 -20.52 -37.33
C SER A 679 18.38 -20.34 -38.13
N ARG A 680 17.32 -21.09 -37.80
CA ARG A 680 16.02 -21.15 -38.51
C ARG A 680 15.13 -19.89 -38.41
N LYS A 681 15.64 -18.69 -38.70
CA LYS A 681 14.82 -17.49 -38.94
C LYS A 681 14.70 -17.23 -40.44
N VAL A 682 13.48 -17.04 -40.93
CA VAL A 682 13.23 -16.47 -42.26
C VAL A 682 13.27 -14.95 -42.14
N MET A 683 13.97 -14.29 -43.07
CA MET A 683 13.97 -12.83 -43.23
C MET A 683 12.98 -12.49 -44.36
N GLU A 684 12.17 -11.47 -44.18
CA GLU A 684 10.98 -11.19 -45.01
C GLU A 684 10.79 -9.67 -45.08
N GLU A 685 10.34 -9.16 -46.22
CA GLU A 685 9.96 -7.74 -46.37
C GLU A 685 8.76 -7.42 -45.46
N LYS A 686 8.80 -6.28 -44.75
CA LYS A 686 7.76 -5.88 -43.79
C LYS A 686 7.42 -4.40 -43.91
N SER A 687 6.14 -4.12 -44.16
CA SER A 687 5.58 -2.76 -44.21
C SER A 687 4.81 -2.44 -42.93
N PHE A 688 4.92 -1.20 -42.48
CA PHE A 688 4.22 -0.62 -41.33
C PHE A 688 3.70 0.78 -41.71
N THR A 689 2.60 1.24 -41.10
CA THR A 689 1.99 2.56 -41.42
C THR A 689 1.84 3.41 -40.16
N PHE A 690 2.52 4.55 -40.17
CA PHE A 690 2.64 5.45 -39.01
C PHE A 690 1.75 6.68 -39.19
N ASP A 691 1.84 7.65 -38.28
CA ASP A 691 1.14 8.92 -38.45
C ASP A 691 1.96 9.85 -39.36
N ASN A 692 3.29 9.81 -39.24
CA ASN A 692 4.23 10.35 -40.22
C ASN A 692 5.44 9.40 -40.39
N SER A 693 5.98 9.29 -41.61
CA SER A 693 7.21 8.57 -41.97
C SER A 693 8.20 9.53 -42.65
N PHE A 694 9.14 10.06 -41.88
CA PHE A 694 10.11 11.07 -42.33
C PHE A 694 11.36 10.45 -42.97
N TRP A 695 11.54 10.71 -44.26
CA TRP A 695 12.70 10.29 -45.04
C TRP A 695 13.83 11.32 -44.94
N SER A 696 14.73 11.20 -43.96
CA SER A 696 15.92 12.06 -43.84
C SER A 696 17.18 11.35 -44.35
N HIS A 697 17.07 10.57 -45.45
CA HIS A 697 18.13 9.70 -45.95
C HIS A 697 19.05 10.36 -47.00
N ASP A 698 18.50 10.78 -48.14
CA ASP A 698 19.25 11.45 -49.22
C ASP A 698 18.68 12.86 -49.45
N PRO A 699 19.46 13.94 -49.27
CA PRO A 699 19.00 15.31 -49.50
C PRO A 699 18.54 15.62 -50.93
N GLU A 700 18.90 14.80 -51.92
CA GLU A 700 18.49 14.99 -53.32
C GLU A 700 17.11 14.37 -53.65
N ASP A 701 16.50 13.61 -52.72
CA ASP A 701 15.15 13.03 -52.90
C ASP A 701 14.04 14.08 -52.73
N GLU A 702 13.05 14.06 -53.63
CA GLU A 702 11.87 14.97 -53.65
C GLU A 702 11.05 15.00 -52.34
N HIS A 703 11.21 13.97 -51.49
CA HIS A 703 10.50 13.81 -50.23
C HIS A 703 11.42 13.83 -49.00
N TYR A 704 12.60 14.45 -49.11
CA TYR A 704 13.52 14.61 -47.99
C TYR A 704 12.93 15.45 -46.85
N ALA A 705 12.92 14.90 -45.64
CA ALA A 705 12.46 15.57 -44.43
C ALA A 705 13.63 16.19 -43.66
N THR A 706 13.64 17.51 -43.52
CA THR A 706 14.66 18.28 -42.80
C THR A 706 14.46 18.23 -41.28
N GLN A 707 15.08 19.15 -40.52
CA GLN A 707 14.72 19.39 -39.11
C GLN A 707 13.45 20.24 -38.97
N GLU A 708 13.11 21.03 -39.99
CA GLU A 708 11.97 21.95 -40.01
C GLU A 708 10.67 21.15 -40.20
N ASP A 709 10.60 20.29 -41.22
CA ASP A 709 9.42 19.44 -41.50
C ASP A 709 9.03 18.54 -40.31
N VAL A 710 10.02 18.15 -39.49
CA VAL A 710 9.83 17.34 -38.27
C VAL A 710 9.35 18.19 -37.09
N TYR A 711 9.69 19.48 -37.08
CA TYR A 711 9.16 20.45 -36.13
C TYR A 711 7.73 20.85 -36.49
N ASP A 712 7.50 21.34 -37.71
CA ASP A 712 6.20 21.86 -38.17
C ASP A 712 5.12 20.76 -38.09
N SER A 713 5.47 19.52 -38.47
CA SER A 713 4.55 18.39 -38.43
C SER A 713 4.22 17.86 -37.02
N LEU A 714 4.92 18.27 -35.95
CA LEU A 714 4.78 17.64 -34.62
C LEU A 714 5.08 18.56 -33.44
N GLY A 715 6.20 19.28 -33.48
CA GLY A 715 6.60 20.25 -32.47
C GLY A 715 5.65 21.45 -32.36
N GLU A 716 5.17 22.00 -33.48
CA GLU A 716 4.22 23.12 -33.52
C GLU A 716 2.88 22.72 -32.87
N GLU A 717 2.25 21.64 -33.36
CA GLU A 717 0.98 21.09 -32.82
C GLU A 717 1.09 20.72 -31.33
N PHE A 718 2.24 20.19 -30.88
CA PHE A 718 2.42 19.87 -29.46
C PHE A 718 2.61 21.12 -28.61
N LEU A 719 3.19 22.19 -29.15
CA LEU A 719 3.29 23.48 -28.47
C LEU A 719 1.92 24.17 -28.40
N ASP A 720 1.07 24.10 -29.43
CA ASP A 720 -0.33 24.57 -29.39
C ASP A 720 -1.05 23.97 -28.18
N HIS A 721 -1.00 22.64 -28.04
CA HIS A 721 -1.58 21.91 -26.92
C HIS A 721 -1.04 22.35 -25.55
N ASN A 722 0.20 22.84 -25.47
CA ASN A 722 0.73 23.40 -24.23
C ASN A 722 0.20 24.81 -23.94
N PHE A 723 -0.04 25.65 -24.94
CA PHE A 723 -0.74 26.92 -24.75
C PHE A 723 -2.25 26.73 -24.44
N GLU A 724 -2.87 25.65 -24.90
CA GLU A 724 -4.21 25.24 -24.45
C GLU A 724 -4.26 24.78 -22.97
N GLY A 725 -3.11 24.48 -22.35
CA GLY A 725 -3.02 23.99 -20.97
C GLY A 725 -2.95 22.47 -20.82
N TYR A 726 -2.78 21.70 -21.89
CA TYR A 726 -2.48 20.26 -21.78
C TYR A 726 -1.02 20.02 -21.38
N HIS A 727 -0.79 18.94 -20.64
CA HIS A 727 0.53 18.32 -20.52
C HIS A 727 0.91 17.61 -21.82
N THR A 728 2.19 17.64 -22.20
CA THR A 728 2.73 16.94 -23.37
C THR A 728 3.99 16.15 -23.08
N CYS A 729 4.24 15.12 -23.89
CA CYS A 729 5.50 14.38 -23.87
C CYS A 729 5.91 13.94 -25.28
N ILE A 730 7.15 14.21 -25.67
CA ILE A 730 7.73 13.76 -26.94
C ILE A 730 9.02 13.00 -26.62
N PHE A 731 9.11 11.74 -27.04
CA PHE A 731 10.27 10.89 -26.75
C PHE A 731 10.86 10.24 -28.00
N ALA A 732 12.18 10.35 -28.17
CA ALA A 732 12.91 9.66 -29.23
C ALA A 732 13.36 8.26 -28.78
N TYR A 733 13.14 7.26 -29.62
CA TYR A 733 13.44 5.84 -29.35
C TYR A 733 14.14 5.18 -30.56
N GLY A 734 14.97 4.17 -30.30
CA GLY A 734 15.73 3.41 -31.31
C GLY A 734 17.19 3.15 -30.90
N GLN A 735 17.96 2.50 -31.75
CA GLN A 735 19.35 2.12 -31.46
C GLN A 735 20.31 3.31 -31.35
N THR A 736 21.48 3.11 -30.74
CA THR A 736 22.56 4.10 -30.71
C THR A 736 23.00 4.47 -32.13
N GLY A 737 23.12 5.78 -32.38
CA GLY A 737 23.45 6.29 -33.71
C GLY A 737 22.32 6.19 -34.75
N SER A 738 21.06 5.98 -34.36
CA SER A 738 19.91 6.02 -35.30
C SER A 738 19.34 7.42 -35.57
N GLY A 739 19.78 8.45 -34.82
CA GLY A 739 19.32 9.83 -34.97
C GLY A 739 18.46 10.39 -33.84
N LYS A 740 18.33 9.70 -32.69
CA LYS A 740 17.57 10.18 -31.51
C LYS A 740 17.97 11.60 -31.09
N SER A 741 19.21 11.79 -30.63
CA SER A 741 19.68 13.09 -30.14
C SER A 741 19.84 14.13 -31.26
N TYR A 742 20.03 13.70 -32.51
CA TYR A 742 19.95 14.59 -33.69
C TYR A 742 18.51 15.09 -33.94
N THR A 743 17.48 14.31 -33.63
CA THR A 743 16.09 14.77 -33.76
C THR A 743 15.67 15.60 -32.56
N MET A 744 16.07 15.21 -31.34
CA MET A 744 15.71 15.95 -30.12
C MET A 744 16.52 17.24 -29.97
N MET A 745 17.85 17.21 -30.09
CA MET A 745 18.72 18.38 -29.91
C MET A 745 19.21 18.96 -31.24
N GLY A 746 19.59 18.09 -32.18
CA GLY A 746 20.20 18.49 -33.45
C GLY A 746 21.68 18.84 -33.34
N THR A 747 22.15 19.67 -34.27
CA THR A 747 23.48 20.29 -34.24
C THR A 747 23.34 21.82 -34.17
N PRO A 748 24.40 22.59 -33.87
CA PRO A 748 24.32 24.05 -33.87
C PRO A 748 23.83 24.66 -35.19
N ASP A 749 24.14 24.01 -36.32
CA ASP A 749 23.76 24.45 -37.67
C ASP A 749 22.43 23.85 -38.16
N GLN A 750 21.96 22.79 -37.50
CA GLN A 750 20.71 22.08 -37.81
C GLN A 750 19.94 21.78 -36.49
N PRO A 751 19.36 22.81 -35.85
CA PRO A 751 18.68 22.69 -34.56
C PRO A 751 17.50 21.72 -34.65
N GLY A 752 17.42 20.81 -33.67
CA GLY A 752 16.35 19.82 -33.55
C GLY A 752 15.12 20.34 -32.80
N LEU A 753 14.31 19.40 -32.33
CA LEU A 753 13.00 19.68 -31.75
C LEU A 753 13.07 20.56 -30.49
N ILE A 754 13.99 20.28 -29.56
CA ILE A 754 14.14 21.00 -28.28
C ILE A 754 14.48 22.48 -28.49
N PRO A 755 15.55 22.87 -29.22
CA PRO A 755 15.83 24.30 -29.44
C PRO A 755 14.72 25.01 -30.22
N ARG A 756 14.10 24.38 -31.23
CA ARG A 756 12.98 24.96 -31.98
C ARG A 756 11.73 25.16 -31.12
N THR A 757 11.36 24.19 -30.27
CA THR A 757 10.28 24.37 -29.28
C THR A 757 10.59 25.51 -28.31
N CYS A 758 11.86 25.72 -27.94
CA CYS A 758 12.24 26.84 -27.07
C CYS A 758 12.15 28.21 -27.79
N GLU A 759 12.44 28.25 -29.09
CA GLU A 759 12.36 29.44 -29.94
C GLU A 759 10.90 29.87 -30.13
N ASP A 760 10.07 29.00 -30.72
CA ASP A 760 8.63 29.24 -30.94
C ASP A 760 7.88 29.54 -29.63
N LEU A 761 8.22 28.87 -28.52
CA LEU A 761 7.66 29.18 -27.19
C LEU A 761 7.88 30.65 -26.79
N PHE A 762 9.08 31.19 -27.01
CA PHE A 762 9.39 32.57 -26.65
C PHE A 762 8.90 33.58 -27.70
N GLU A 763 8.82 33.22 -28.99
CA GLU A 763 8.17 34.05 -30.01
C GLU A 763 6.66 34.20 -29.76
N ARG A 764 5.95 33.10 -29.46
CA ARG A 764 4.53 33.11 -29.08
C ARG A 764 4.27 33.90 -27.80
N ILE A 765 5.11 33.75 -26.78
CA ILE A 765 4.99 34.54 -25.54
C ILE A 765 5.17 36.04 -25.84
N ALA A 766 6.12 36.41 -26.70
CA ALA A 766 6.32 37.81 -27.08
C ALA A 766 5.10 38.37 -27.85
N ALA A 767 4.61 37.65 -28.87
CA ALA A 767 3.43 38.07 -29.64
C ALA A 767 2.16 38.17 -28.77
N ALA A 768 1.90 37.18 -27.92
CA ALA A 768 0.76 37.18 -27.01
C ALA A 768 0.84 38.29 -25.95
N GLN A 769 2.04 38.77 -25.60
CA GLN A 769 2.21 39.89 -24.67
C GLN A 769 1.82 41.24 -25.30
N ASP A 770 2.01 41.40 -26.61
CA ASP A 770 1.56 42.57 -27.38
C ASP A 770 0.06 42.51 -27.74
N GLU A 771 -0.47 41.32 -28.06
CA GLU A 771 -1.89 41.13 -28.42
C GLU A 771 -2.83 41.05 -27.20
N THR A 772 -2.40 40.44 -26.09
CA THR A 772 -3.23 40.16 -24.91
C THR A 772 -2.53 40.55 -23.60
N PRO A 773 -2.44 41.85 -23.27
CA PRO A 773 -1.72 42.34 -22.08
C PRO A 773 -2.30 41.86 -20.73
N ASN A 774 -3.54 41.38 -20.71
CA ASN A 774 -4.20 40.76 -19.56
C ASN A 774 -3.67 39.35 -19.23
N ILE A 775 -2.86 38.77 -20.12
CA ILE A 775 -2.27 37.45 -19.98
C ILE A 775 -0.77 37.61 -19.68
N SER A 776 -0.28 36.85 -18.70
CA SER A 776 1.14 36.78 -18.37
C SER A 776 1.62 35.33 -18.30
N TYR A 777 2.87 35.11 -18.72
CA TYR A 777 3.46 33.79 -18.84
C TYR A 777 4.67 33.63 -17.90
N ASN A 778 4.76 32.47 -17.24
CA ASN A 778 5.87 32.09 -16.38
C ASN A 778 6.47 30.77 -16.90
N VAL A 779 7.71 30.81 -17.36
CA VAL A 779 8.43 29.64 -17.86
C VAL A 779 9.48 29.19 -16.85
N ARG A 780 9.46 27.91 -16.50
CA ARG A 780 10.55 27.25 -15.74
C ARG A 780 11.09 26.07 -16.52
N VAL A 781 12.35 25.73 -16.29
CA VAL A 781 12.97 24.53 -16.84
C VAL A 781 13.65 23.68 -15.77
N SER A 782 13.59 22.37 -15.95
CA SER A 782 14.41 21.40 -15.23
C SER A 782 14.98 20.38 -16.21
N TYR A 783 16.18 19.88 -15.92
CA TYR A 783 16.86 18.91 -16.79
C TYR A 783 17.53 17.85 -15.92
N PHE A 784 17.22 16.58 -16.17
CA PHE A 784 17.82 15.46 -15.43
C PHE A 784 18.16 14.29 -16.36
N GLU A 785 19.11 13.45 -15.94
CA GLU A 785 19.36 12.16 -16.58
C GLU A 785 19.00 10.98 -15.66
N VAL A 786 18.49 9.91 -16.27
CA VAL A 786 18.33 8.59 -15.66
C VAL A 786 19.46 7.70 -16.20
N TYR A 787 20.37 7.29 -15.31
CA TYR A 787 21.52 6.46 -15.63
C TYR A 787 21.67 5.35 -14.60
N ASN A 788 21.85 4.10 -15.05
CA ASN A 788 22.05 2.93 -14.17
C ASN A 788 20.99 2.85 -13.04
N GLU A 789 19.71 3.12 -13.36
CA GLU A 789 18.58 3.19 -12.41
C GLU A 789 18.79 4.17 -11.23
N HIS A 790 19.46 5.30 -11.49
CA HIS A 790 19.56 6.45 -10.59
C HIS A 790 19.22 7.75 -11.34
N VAL A 791 18.68 8.75 -10.65
CA VAL A 791 18.37 10.08 -11.20
C VAL A 791 19.45 11.09 -10.80
N ARG A 792 19.93 11.90 -11.74
CA ARG A 792 20.81 13.06 -11.47
C ARG A 792 20.27 14.33 -12.11
N ASP A 793 20.31 15.40 -11.33
CA ASP A 793 20.10 16.76 -11.81
C ASP A 793 21.26 17.17 -12.74
N LEU A 794 20.94 17.75 -13.90
CA LEU A 794 21.92 18.26 -14.86
C LEU A 794 22.11 19.79 -14.76
N LEU A 795 21.23 20.51 -14.06
CA LEU A 795 21.33 21.95 -13.82
C LEU A 795 22.03 22.28 -12.49
N ALA A 796 22.07 21.33 -11.55
CA ALA A 796 22.80 21.46 -10.30
C ALA A 796 24.32 21.67 -10.50
N PRO A 797 24.99 22.48 -9.65
CA PRO A 797 26.41 22.75 -9.76
C PRO A 797 27.26 21.53 -9.39
N VAL A 798 28.03 21.01 -10.36
CA VAL A 798 28.94 19.87 -10.16
C VAL A 798 30.15 20.30 -9.33
N VAL A 799 30.27 19.78 -8.10
CA VAL A 799 31.39 20.07 -7.19
C VAL A 799 32.55 19.07 -7.44
N PRO A 800 33.77 19.55 -7.74
CA PRO A 800 34.93 18.67 -7.92
C PRO A 800 35.22 17.82 -6.67
N ASN A 801 35.67 16.58 -6.91
CA ASN A 801 36.04 15.59 -5.88
C ASN A 801 34.91 15.15 -4.91
N GLN A 802 33.64 15.49 -5.16
CA GLN A 802 32.50 14.92 -4.45
C GLN A 802 31.88 13.73 -5.22
N PRO A 803 31.30 12.73 -4.52
CA PRO A 803 30.56 11.65 -5.17
C PRO A 803 29.27 12.20 -5.83
N PRO A 804 28.79 11.60 -6.93
CA PRO A 804 27.58 12.05 -7.61
C PRO A 804 26.36 11.92 -6.69
N TYR A 805 25.64 13.03 -6.52
CA TYR A 805 24.40 13.06 -5.74
C TYR A 805 23.23 12.52 -6.58
N TYR A 806 22.44 11.61 -6.00
CA TYR A 806 21.31 10.97 -6.67
C TYR A 806 19.98 11.39 -6.05
N LEU A 807 19.08 11.92 -6.88
CA LEU A 807 17.76 12.39 -6.43
C LEU A 807 16.80 11.23 -6.18
N LYS A 808 15.86 11.44 -5.25
CA LYS A 808 14.86 10.44 -4.86
C LYS A 808 13.50 10.74 -5.48
N ILE A 809 12.84 9.72 -6.00
CA ILE A 809 11.50 9.85 -6.58
C ILE A 809 10.44 9.80 -5.48
N ARG A 810 9.38 10.56 -5.65
CA ARG A 810 8.17 10.60 -4.81
C ARG A 810 6.94 10.61 -5.71
N GLU A 811 5.78 10.35 -5.15
CA GLU A 811 4.51 10.31 -5.88
C GLU A 811 3.51 11.21 -5.15
N SER A 812 3.08 12.28 -5.82
CA SER A 812 2.04 13.19 -5.36
C SER A 812 0.66 12.55 -5.58
N PRO A 813 -0.32 12.72 -4.66
CA PRO A 813 -1.68 12.24 -4.87
C PRO A 813 -2.37 12.83 -6.10
N THR A 814 -2.03 14.08 -6.46
CA THR A 814 -2.62 14.83 -7.58
C THR A 814 -1.76 14.75 -8.84
N GLU A 815 -0.49 15.12 -8.75
CA GLU A 815 0.43 15.25 -9.90
C GLU A 815 1.16 13.95 -10.28
N GLY A 816 1.05 12.91 -9.45
CA GLY A 816 1.74 11.64 -9.67
C GLY A 816 3.26 11.70 -9.43
N PRO A 817 4.06 10.86 -10.12
CA PRO A 817 5.47 10.65 -9.80
C PRO A 817 6.39 11.80 -10.25
N TYR A 818 7.12 12.36 -9.29
CA TYR A 818 8.05 13.49 -9.46
C TYR A 818 9.42 13.20 -8.83
N VAL A 819 10.43 13.95 -9.26
CA VAL A 819 11.79 13.89 -8.70
C VAL A 819 11.89 14.91 -7.55
N LYS A 820 12.09 14.44 -6.31
CA LYS A 820 12.25 15.32 -5.16
C LYS A 820 13.61 16.03 -5.22
N ASP A 821 13.62 17.31 -4.85
CA ASP A 821 14.80 18.17 -4.76
C ASP A 821 15.50 18.40 -6.12
N LEU A 822 14.75 18.32 -7.23
CA LEU A 822 15.20 18.68 -8.58
C LEU A 822 15.22 20.21 -8.76
N THR A 823 16.25 20.73 -9.43
CA THR A 823 16.40 22.16 -9.72
C THR A 823 15.43 22.59 -10.82
N GLU A 824 14.43 23.40 -10.45
CA GLU A 824 13.66 24.22 -11.39
C GLU A 824 14.25 25.63 -11.49
N VAL A 825 14.54 26.07 -12.70
CA VAL A 825 15.07 27.42 -12.97
C VAL A 825 14.04 28.25 -13.73
N PRO A 826 13.59 29.41 -13.22
CA PRO A 826 12.77 30.32 -14.00
C PRO A 826 13.60 30.96 -15.12
N VAL A 827 13.04 31.02 -16.32
CA VAL A 827 13.70 31.58 -17.51
C VAL A 827 12.79 32.61 -18.19
N ARG A 828 13.38 33.71 -18.66
CA ARG A 828 12.68 34.88 -19.22
C ARG A 828 13.04 35.16 -20.68
N SER A 829 13.95 34.40 -21.28
CA SER A 829 14.31 34.55 -22.69
C SER A 829 14.87 33.27 -23.29
N LEU A 830 14.82 33.18 -24.63
CA LEU A 830 15.46 32.15 -25.43
C LEU A 830 16.95 31.95 -25.08
N GLN A 831 17.67 33.03 -24.79
CA GLN A 831 19.10 32.97 -24.44
C GLN A 831 19.35 32.29 -23.08
N GLU A 832 18.44 32.44 -22.12
CA GLU A 832 18.54 31.78 -20.80
C GLU A 832 18.22 30.29 -20.91
N ILE A 833 17.14 29.90 -21.59
CA ILE A 833 16.78 28.48 -21.76
C ILE A 833 17.84 27.72 -22.56
N LEU A 834 18.35 28.28 -23.67
CA LEU A 834 19.47 27.70 -24.43
C LEU A 834 20.79 27.69 -23.63
N ARG A 835 20.95 28.52 -22.60
CA ARG A 835 22.10 28.44 -21.68
C ARG A 835 21.96 27.28 -20.71
N TYR A 836 20.80 27.09 -20.07
CA TYR A 836 20.59 25.98 -19.12
C TYR A 836 20.58 24.61 -19.80
N MET A 837 20.04 24.53 -21.02
CA MET A 837 20.16 23.37 -21.91
C MET A 837 21.63 22.96 -22.10
N ARG A 838 22.48 23.88 -22.61
CA ARG A 838 23.93 23.65 -22.79
C ARG A 838 24.66 23.34 -21.49
N ILE A 839 24.25 23.89 -20.34
CA ILE A 839 24.84 23.51 -19.04
C ILE A 839 24.54 22.02 -18.75
N GLY A 840 23.30 21.59 -18.94
CA GLY A 840 22.90 20.21 -18.69
C GLY A 840 23.54 19.20 -19.64
N ASP A 841 23.68 19.53 -20.92
CA ASP A 841 24.40 18.68 -21.89
C ASP A 841 25.86 18.47 -21.51
N ASN A 842 26.54 19.54 -21.05
CA ASN A 842 27.93 19.45 -20.57
C ASN A 842 28.06 18.67 -19.24
N ASN A 843 26.99 18.61 -18.44
CA ASN A 843 26.94 17.85 -17.19
C ASN A 843 26.49 16.38 -17.39
N ARG A 844 26.01 16.00 -18.58
CA ARG A 844 25.59 14.62 -18.91
C ARG A 844 26.80 13.68 -18.88
N THR A 845 26.63 12.45 -18.39
CA THR A 845 27.80 11.62 -17.98
C THR A 845 28.62 11.05 -19.15
N THR A 846 29.73 11.72 -19.47
CA THR A 846 30.69 11.29 -20.50
C THR A 846 31.48 10.05 -20.08
N ALA A 847 31.35 8.93 -20.82
CA ALA A 847 32.05 7.68 -20.55
C ALA A 847 33.36 7.55 -21.36
N SER A 848 34.52 7.53 -20.69
CA SER A 848 35.85 7.63 -21.31
C SER A 848 36.36 6.34 -21.99
N THR A 849 35.77 5.93 -23.12
CA THR A 849 36.38 4.95 -24.06
C THR A 849 35.89 5.14 -25.50
N LYS A 850 36.76 4.89 -26.49
CA LYS A 850 36.62 5.11 -27.96
C LYS A 850 35.46 4.38 -28.70
N MET A 851 34.38 3.99 -28.02
CA MET A 851 33.27 3.21 -28.62
C MET A 851 31.87 3.56 -28.10
N ASN A 852 31.71 4.59 -27.25
CA ASN A 852 30.40 5.01 -26.77
C ASN A 852 30.21 6.51 -26.99
N ASP A 853 29.11 6.88 -27.64
CA ASP A 853 28.58 8.24 -27.56
C ASP A 853 27.90 8.42 -26.20
N THR A 854 27.91 9.64 -25.65
CA THR A 854 27.33 9.94 -24.33
C THR A 854 25.80 9.73 -24.33
N SER A 855 25.16 9.95 -25.49
CA SER A 855 23.74 9.65 -25.73
C SER A 855 23.36 8.18 -25.51
N SER A 856 24.30 7.23 -25.66
CA SER A 856 23.95 5.82 -25.78
C SER A 856 23.53 5.16 -24.46
N ARG A 857 23.88 5.76 -23.31
CA ARG A 857 23.85 5.11 -21.99
C ARG A 857 22.99 5.77 -20.92
N SER A 858 22.52 7.01 -21.11
CA SER A 858 21.59 7.66 -20.18
C SER A 858 20.38 8.24 -20.91
N HIS A 859 19.22 8.19 -20.25
CA HIS A 859 18.01 8.88 -20.74
C HIS A 859 18.03 10.29 -20.22
N ALA A 860 17.95 11.29 -21.09
CA ALA A 860 17.85 12.69 -20.70
C ALA A 860 16.39 13.17 -20.81
N VAL A 861 15.90 13.85 -19.78
CA VAL A 861 14.52 14.38 -19.72
C VAL A 861 14.61 15.88 -19.50
N PHE A 862 14.46 16.65 -20.58
CA PHE A 862 14.30 18.09 -20.51
C PHE A 862 12.82 18.41 -20.27
N THR A 863 12.52 19.21 -19.26
CA THR A 863 11.14 19.57 -18.91
C THR A 863 10.99 21.09 -18.89
N ILE A 864 10.03 21.60 -19.64
CA ILE A 864 9.57 22.99 -19.57
C ILE A 864 8.22 23.01 -18.85
N MET A 865 8.10 23.81 -17.80
CA MET A 865 6.82 24.14 -17.18
C MET A 865 6.38 25.51 -17.70
N LEU A 866 5.23 25.56 -18.36
CA LEU A 866 4.62 26.78 -18.86
C LEU A 866 3.36 27.06 -18.02
N LYS A 867 3.38 28.16 -17.29
CA LYS A 867 2.24 28.64 -16.51
C LYS A 867 1.71 29.92 -17.13
N GLN A 868 0.45 29.91 -17.52
CA GLN A 868 -0.30 31.05 -18.05
C GLN A 868 -1.22 31.57 -16.95
N ILE A 869 -1.20 32.88 -16.72
CA ILE A 869 -2.04 33.56 -15.73
C ILE A 869 -2.87 34.58 -16.51
N HIS A 870 -4.19 34.41 -16.50
CA HIS A 870 -5.13 35.35 -17.12
C HIS A 870 -5.80 36.17 -16.02
N HIS A 871 -5.60 37.49 -16.07
CA HIS A 871 -6.25 38.45 -15.19
C HIS A 871 -7.46 39.03 -15.91
N ASP A 872 -8.66 38.75 -15.42
CA ASP A 872 -9.83 39.49 -15.88
C ASP A 872 -9.83 40.88 -15.23
N LEU A 873 -10.03 41.93 -16.03
CA LEU A 873 -10.07 43.33 -15.58
C LEU A 873 -11.49 43.80 -15.25
N GLU A 874 -12.53 43.04 -15.59
CA GLU A 874 -13.92 43.37 -15.28
C GLU A 874 -14.39 42.73 -13.96
N THR A 875 -13.80 41.59 -13.56
CA THR A 875 -14.18 40.82 -12.36
C THR A 875 -13.14 40.79 -11.24
N ASP A 876 -11.88 41.18 -11.51
CA ASP A 876 -10.70 40.96 -10.65
C ASP A 876 -10.39 39.47 -10.36
N GLU A 877 -10.95 38.55 -11.16
CA GLU A 877 -10.67 37.12 -11.07
C GLU A 877 -9.35 36.77 -11.79
N MET A 878 -8.52 35.97 -11.12
CA MET A 878 -7.30 35.41 -11.69
C MET A 878 -7.48 33.91 -11.97
N THR A 879 -7.44 33.52 -13.24
CA THR A 879 -7.42 32.09 -13.64
C THR A 879 -6.01 31.66 -14.02
N GLU A 880 -5.66 30.42 -13.66
CA GLU A 880 -4.31 29.87 -13.84
C GLU A 880 -4.37 28.57 -14.65
N ARG A 881 -3.56 28.49 -15.72
CA ARG A 881 -3.34 27.27 -16.51
C ARG A 881 -1.88 26.84 -16.42
N SER A 882 -1.62 25.55 -16.30
CA SER A 882 -0.27 25.01 -16.11
C SER A 882 0.01 23.78 -16.98
N SER A 883 0.75 23.97 -18.06
CA SER A 883 1.20 22.91 -18.95
C SER A 883 2.64 22.48 -18.65
N ARG A 884 2.93 21.23 -18.98
CA ARG A 884 4.24 20.59 -18.80
C ARG A 884 4.68 19.95 -20.11
N ILE A 885 5.75 20.46 -20.68
CA ILE A 885 6.40 19.96 -21.90
C ILE A 885 7.53 19.02 -21.49
N ARG A 886 7.44 17.73 -21.77
CA ARG A 886 8.55 16.77 -21.58
C ARG A 886 9.17 16.38 -22.91
N LEU A 887 10.47 16.66 -23.08
CA LEU A 887 11.24 16.33 -24.27
C LEU A 887 12.35 15.35 -23.88
N VAL A 888 12.28 14.12 -24.38
CA VAL A 888 13.04 12.97 -23.87
C VAL A 888 13.94 12.34 -24.95
N ASP A 889 15.25 12.31 -24.68
CA ASP A 889 16.26 11.57 -25.46
C ASP A 889 16.61 10.28 -24.72
N LEU A 890 16.06 9.15 -25.16
CA LEU A 890 16.30 7.85 -24.52
C LEU A 890 17.68 7.29 -24.86
N ALA A 891 18.17 6.35 -24.06
CA ALA A 891 19.37 5.55 -24.34
C ALA A 891 19.17 4.62 -25.56
N GLY A 892 20.25 3.95 -26.00
CA GLY A 892 20.21 2.97 -27.10
C GLY A 892 19.33 1.75 -26.80
N SER A 893 18.46 1.37 -27.74
CA SER A 893 17.60 0.17 -27.64
C SER A 893 18.34 -1.16 -27.86
N GLU A 894 19.60 -1.12 -28.29
CA GLU A 894 20.36 -2.30 -28.67
C GLU A 894 20.70 -3.24 -27.49
N ARG A 895 20.67 -4.53 -27.77
CA ARG A 895 20.80 -5.59 -26.76
C ARG A 895 22.23 -5.66 -26.24
N ALA A 896 22.41 -5.59 -24.91
CA ALA A 896 23.73 -5.64 -24.25
C ALA A 896 24.66 -6.80 -24.68
N LYS A 897 24.12 -7.93 -25.18
CA LYS A 897 24.90 -9.06 -25.73
C LYS A 897 25.67 -8.76 -27.03
N SER A 898 25.34 -7.67 -27.74
CA SER A 898 26.14 -7.18 -28.87
C SER A 898 27.40 -6.42 -28.43
N THR A 899 27.53 -6.09 -27.14
CA THR A 899 28.71 -5.43 -26.58
C THR A 899 29.62 -6.45 -25.91
N GLU A 900 30.93 -6.41 -26.21
CA GLU A 900 31.95 -7.29 -25.60
C GLU A 900 32.30 -6.86 -24.14
N ALA A 901 31.33 -6.31 -23.42
CA ALA A 901 31.52 -5.70 -22.11
C ALA A 901 31.54 -6.75 -20.98
N THR A 902 32.63 -6.77 -20.21
CA THR A 902 32.79 -7.65 -19.04
C THR A 902 32.70 -6.88 -17.72
N GLY A 903 32.49 -7.61 -16.61
CA GLY A 903 32.54 -7.06 -15.25
C GLY A 903 31.48 -5.98 -14.98
N GLN A 904 31.91 -4.85 -14.42
CA GLN A 904 31.03 -3.75 -14.00
C GLN A 904 30.21 -3.15 -15.16
N ARG A 905 30.80 -3.07 -16.37
CA ARG A 905 30.14 -2.56 -17.57
C ARG A 905 28.98 -3.44 -18.04
N LEU A 906 29.02 -4.75 -17.74
CA LEU A 906 27.90 -5.65 -18.03
C LEU A 906 26.71 -5.41 -17.09
N ARG A 907 26.97 -5.09 -15.81
CA ARG A 907 25.92 -4.72 -14.84
C ARG A 907 25.27 -3.38 -15.21
N GLU A 908 26.10 -2.39 -15.57
CA GLU A 908 25.69 -1.09 -16.10
C GLU A 908 24.79 -1.26 -17.34
N GLY A 909 25.25 -1.98 -18.37
CA GLY A 909 24.47 -2.26 -19.58
C GLY A 909 23.17 -3.02 -19.32
N SER A 910 23.16 -3.92 -18.33
CA SER A 910 21.94 -4.63 -17.88
C SER A 910 20.93 -3.70 -17.20
N ASN A 911 21.38 -2.71 -16.42
CA ASN A 911 20.49 -1.74 -15.77
C ASN A 911 19.96 -0.69 -16.75
N ILE A 912 20.76 -0.28 -17.74
CA ILE A 912 20.29 0.55 -18.85
C ILE A 912 19.23 -0.22 -19.65
N ASN A 913 19.50 -1.48 -20.03
CA ASN A 913 18.53 -2.34 -20.69
C ASN A 913 17.28 -2.63 -19.84
N LYS A 914 17.36 -2.68 -18.50
CA LYS A 914 16.21 -2.86 -17.60
C LYS A 914 15.14 -1.79 -17.82
N SER A 915 15.55 -0.52 -17.93
CA SER A 915 14.62 0.60 -18.14
C SER A 915 13.87 0.50 -19.48
N LEU A 916 14.57 0.22 -20.59
CA LEU A 916 13.95 0.08 -21.92
C LEU A 916 13.16 -1.22 -22.10
N THR A 917 13.60 -2.32 -21.48
CA THR A 917 12.84 -3.58 -21.43
C THR A 917 11.54 -3.41 -20.65
N THR A 918 11.57 -2.63 -19.57
CA THR A 918 10.38 -2.29 -18.79
C THR A 918 9.46 -1.36 -19.57
N LEU A 919 10.01 -0.35 -20.25
CA LEU A 919 9.24 0.52 -21.17
C LEU A 919 8.52 -0.31 -22.25
N GLY A 920 9.18 -1.34 -22.80
CA GLY A 920 8.56 -2.27 -23.75
C GLY A 920 7.43 -3.11 -23.15
N ARG A 921 7.59 -3.58 -21.90
CA ARG A 921 6.52 -4.28 -21.16
C ARG A 921 5.33 -3.37 -20.85
N VAL A 922 5.58 -2.11 -20.50
CA VAL A 922 4.55 -1.08 -20.29
C VAL A 922 3.78 -0.82 -21.59
N ILE A 923 4.49 -0.54 -22.69
CA ILE A 923 3.90 -0.30 -24.01
C ILE A 923 3.10 -1.51 -24.50
N ALA A 924 3.61 -2.74 -24.33
CA ALA A 924 2.88 -3.94 -24.72
C ALA A 924 1.60 -4.17 -23.89
N ALA A 925 1.63 -3.92 -22.58
CA ALA A 925 0.46 -4.04 -21.71
C ALA A 925 -0.64 -3.00 -22.03
N LEU A 926 -0.24 -1.79 -22.42
CA LEU A 926 -1.16 -0.70 -22.78
C LEU A 926 -1.74 -0.84 -24.20
N ALA A 927 -0.95 -1.33 -25.14
CA ALA A 927 -1.31 -1.39 -26.56
C ALA A 927 -2.32 -2.51 -26.91
N ASP A 928 -2.24 -3.65 -26.22
CA ASP A 928 -2.97 -4.86 -26.59
C ASP A 928 -3.77 -5.47 -25.41
N PRO A 929 -4.68 -4.70 -24.76
CA PRO A 929 -5.48 -5.14 -23.61
C PRO A 929 -6.49 -6.26 -23.93
N LYS A 930 -6.60 -6.65 -25.22
CA LYS A 930 -7.33 -7.84 -25.69
C LYS A 930 -6.42 -9.06 -25.89
N GLN A 931 -5.13 -8.90 -26.17
CA GLN A 931 -4.22 -10.02 -26.43
C GLN A 931 -3.89 -10.79 -25.12
N HIS A 932 -3.80 -10.06 -24.00
CA HIS A 932 -3.79 -10.62 -22.64
C HIS A 932 -5.13 -11.30 -22.25
N ARG A 933 -6.21 -11.15 -23.03
CA ARG A 933 -7.46 -11.90 -22.86
C ARG A 933 -7.55 -13.12 -23.78
N SER A 934 -6.92 -13.10 -24.96
CA SER A 934 -6.97 -14.19 -25.95
C SER A 934 -5.91 -15.28 -25.76
N SER A 935 -4.79 -15.00 -25.09
CA SER A 935 -3.81 -16.04 -24.69
C SER A 935 -4.30 -16.88 -23.49
N ARG A 936 -5.49 -17.50 -23.62
CA ARG A 936 -6.15 -18.31 -22.59
C ARG A 936 -6.65 -19.66 -23.11
N SER A 937 -5.74 -20.46 -23.65
CA SER A 937 -5.81 -21.91 -23.40
C SER A 937 -5.33 -22.20 -21.96
N SER A 938 -5.91 -23.21 -21.30
CA SER A 938 -5.55 -23.69 -19.94
C SER A 938 -5.50 -22.62 -18.82
N SER A 939 -6.68 -22.34 -18.25
CA SER A 939 -6.91 -22.35 -16.79
C SER A 939 -5.73 -21.93 -15.87
N SER A 940 -5.45 -20.64 -15.78
CA SER A 940 -4.74 -20.06 -14.64
C SER A 940 -5.17 -18.60 -14.39
N ARG A 941 -4.86 -18.13 -13.17
CA ARG A 941 -5.14 -16.83 -12.51
C ARG A 941 -5.73 -15.70 -13.39
N LYS A 942 -6.81 -15.07 -12.89
CA LYS A 942 -7.32 -13.76 -13.35
C LYS A 942 -6.38 -12.66 -12.84
N ASP A 943 -5.16 -12.66 -13.35
CA ASP A 943 -4.17 -11.62 -13.09
C ASP A 943 -4.74 -10.25 -13.48
N ASN A 944 -4.83 -9.34 -12.50
CA ASN A 944 -5.07 -7.94 -12.78
C ASN A 944 -3.78 -7.45 -13.44
N SER A 945 -3.84 -7.14 -14.74
CA SER A 945 -2.65 -6.84 -15.55
C SER A 945 -2.11 -5.45 -15.20
N VAL A 946 -1.43 -5.36 -14.05
CA VAL A 946 -0.80 -4.15 -13.55
C VAL A 946 0.29 -3.76 -14.55
N VAL A 947 0.06 -2.64 -15.25
CA VAL A 947 1.05 -2.06 -16.16
C VAL A 947 2.31 -1.75 -15.34
N PRO A 948 3.48 -2.33 -15.66
CA PRO A 948 4.63 -2.41 -14.75
C PRO A 948 5.45 -1.10 -14.68
N TYR A 949 4.78 0.02 -14.43
CA TYR A 949 5.40 1.34 -14.36
C TYR A 949 6.52 1.42 -13.30
N ARG A 950 6.30 0.83 -12.11
CA ARG A 950 7.26 0.86 -10.99
C ARG A 950 8.47 -0.06 -11.15
N ASP A 951 8.49 -0.94 -12.17
CA ASP A 951 9.61 -1.88 -12.38
C ASP A 951 10.91 -1.17 -12.81
N SER A 952 10.86 0.07 -13.30
CA SER A 952 12.04 0.91 -13.58
C SER A 952 11.79 2.40 -13.29
N ILE A 953 12.87 3.16 -13.06
CA ILE A 953 12.76 4.60 -12.77
C ILE A 953 12.14 5.36 -13.95
N LEU A 954 12.60 5.06 -15.18
CA LEU A 954 12.12 5.72 -16.39
C LEU A 954 10.61 5.54 -16.56
N THR A 955 10.12 4.31 -16.43
CA THR A 955 8.69 4.00 -16.58
C THR A 955 7.83 4.52 -15.44
N TRP A 956 8.39 4.73 -14.25
CA TRP A 956 7.66 5.34 -13.15
C TRP A 956 7.50 6.85 -13.39
N LEU A 957 8.56 7.57 -13.75
CA LEU A 957 8.49 9.00 -14.08
C LEU A 957 7.63 9.28 -15.32
N LEU A 958 7.67 8.41 -16.33
CA LEU A 958 6.85 8.49 -17.55
C LEU A 958 5.47 7.80 -17.42
N LYS A 959 5.07 7.34 -16.23
CA LYS A 959 3.74 6.73 -15.96
C LYS A 959 2.59 7.57 -16.53
N ASP A 960 2.62 8.86 -16.19
CA ASP A 960 1.65 9.85 -16.64
C ASP A 960 1.72 10.09 -18.15
N SER A 961 2.93 10.21 -18.69
CA SER A 961 3.19 10.40 -20.12
C SER A 961 2.73 9.24 -21.00
N LEU A 962 2.72 8.00 -20.49
CA LEU A 962 2.41 6.80 -21.29
C LEU A 962 0.96 6.33 -21.20
N GLY A 963 0.17 6.79 -20.22
CA GLY A 963 -1.23 6.38 -20.07
C GLY A 963 -2.06 7.21 -19.10
N GLY A 964 -1.56 8.36 -18.66
CA GLY A 964 -2.22 9.32 -17.78
C GLY A 964 -2.58 10.62 -18.52
N ASN A 965 -2.36 11.74 -17.85
CA ASN A 965 -2.69 13.08 -18.29
C ASN A 965 -1.54 13.68 -19.11
N SER A 966 -1.44 13.29 -20.39
CA SER A 966 -0.43 13.81 -21.31
C SER A 966 -0.82 13.51 -22.75
N LYS A 967 -0.80 14.51 -23.65
CA LYS A 967 -0.78 14.24 -25.10
C LYS A 967 0.64 13.82 -25.47
N THR A 968 0.82 12.65 -26.08
CA THR A 968 2.14 12.03 -26.17
C THR A 968 2.48 11.56 -27.58
N ALA A 969 3.73 11.84 -28.00
CA ALA A 969 4.30 11.39 -29.25
C ALA A 969 5.57 10.55 -29.05
N MET A 970 5.71 9.51 -29.88
CA MET A 970 6.92 8.69 -30.01
C MET A 970 7.59 8.98 -31.37
N ILE A 971 8.88 9.31 -31.34
CA ILE A 971 9.73 9.45 -32.53
C ILE A 971 10.66 8.23 -32.63
N ALA A 972 10.30 7.28 -33.49
CA ALA A 972 11.08 6.08 -33.76
C ALA A 972 12.19 6.36 -34.78
N CYS A 973 13.42 6.57 -34.30
CA CYS A 973 14.60 6.85 -35.11
C CYS A 973 15.26 5.54 -35.55
N ILE A 974 15.40 5.32 -36.86
CA ILE A 974 15.87 4.04 -37.44
C ILE A 974 17.09 4.23 -38.35
N ALA A 975 17.92 3.18 -38.45
CA ALA A 975 19.11 3.16 -39.30
C ALA A 975 18.81 2.51 -40.66
N PRO A 976 19.33 3.04 -41.78
CA PRO A 976 19.07 2.49 -43.12
C PRO A 976 19.65 1.09 -43.35
N SER A 977 20.71 0.69 -42.62
CA SER A 977 21.51 -0.52 -42.90
C SER A 977 21.41 -1.66 -41.87
N ASP A 978 20.63 -1.50 -40.80
CA ASP A 978 20.53 -2.47 -39.69
C ASP A 978 19.14 -3.11 -39.67
N TYR A 979 19.05 -4.40 -40.02
CA TYR A 979 17.78 -5.09 -40.15
C TYR A 979 17.15 -5.49 -38.80
N GLU A 980 17.91 -6.07 -37.86
CA GLU A 980 17.31 -6.62 -36.62
C GLU A 980 16.91 -5.54 -35.62
N GLU A 981 17.71 -4.47 -35.45
CA GLU A 981 17.37 -3.39 -34.51
C GLU A 981 16.34 -2.42 -35.12
N THR A 982 16.34 -2.18 -36.44
CA THR A 982 15.26 -1.43 -37.11
C THR A 982 13.94 -2.19 -37.09
N LEU A 983 13.91 -3.49 -37.37
CA LEU A 983 12.69 -4.29 -37.24
C LEU A 983 12.16 -4.31 -35.80
N SER A 984 13.06 -4.33 -34.81
CA SER A 984 12.69 -4.23 -33.40
C SER A 984 12.08 -2.86 -33.08
N THR A 985 12.66 -1.79 -33.61
CA THR A 985 12.19 -0.40 -33.44
C THR A 985 10.82 -0.16 -34.11
N LEU A 986 10.62 -0.61 -35.36
CA LEU A 986 9.37 -0.47 -36.11
C LEU A 986 8.19 -1.21 -35.46
N ARG A 987 8.44 -2.41 -34.91
CA ARG A 987 7.43 -3.18 -34.15
C ARG A 987 7.02 -2.48 -32.86
N TYR A 988 7.98 -1.86 -32.17
CA TYR A 988 7.74 -1.12 -30.94
C TYR A 988 6.89 0.12 -31.20
N ALA A 989 7.14 0.81 -32.32
CA ALA A 989 6.36 1.93 -32.81
C ALA A 989 4.91 1.53 -33.19
N ASP A 990 4.73 0.45 -33.97
CA ASP A 990 3.40 -0.09 -34.33
C ASP A 990 2.57 -0.48 -33.09
N GLN A 991 3.23 -0.98 -32.04
CA GLN A 991 2.59 -1.27 -30.77
C GLN A 991 2.22 0.01 -30.02
N ALA A 992 3.12 0.99 -29.90
CA ALA A 992 2.86 2.25 -29.21
C ALA A 992 1.66 3.02 -29.77
N LYS A 993 1.39 2.96 -31.08
CA LYS A 993 0.26 3.62 -31.77
C LYS A 993 -1.13 3.17 -31.27
N ARG A 994 -1.23 2.05 -30.55
CA ARG A 994 -2.48 1.53 -29.98
C ARG A 994 -2.78 2.03 -28.57
N ILE A 995 -1.83 2.71 -27.94
CA ILE A 995 -1.95 3.22 -26.57
C ILE A 995 -2.88 4.44 -26.55
N ARG A 996 -3.77 4.50 -25.56
CA ARG A 996 -4.67 5.64 -25.31
C ARG A 996 -4.25 6.41 -24.07
N THR A 997 -4.21 7.72 -24.18
CA THR A 997 -3.94 8.68 -23.09
C THR A 997 -5.24 9.32 -22.60
N ARG A 998 -5.19 9.97 -21.43
CA ARG A 998 -6.30 10.70 -20.81
C ARG A 998 -5.90 12.15 -20.53
N ALA A 999 -5.41 12.83 -21.56
CA ALA A 999 -5.00 14.23 -21.45
C ALA A 999 -6.20 15.15 -21.13
N VAL A 1000 -6.07 15.99 -20.12
CA VAL A 1000 -7.04 17.02 -19.74
C VAL A 1000 -6.36 18.40 -19.72
N VAL A 1001 -7.16 19.46 -19.84
CA VAL A 1001 -6.69 20.83 -19.65
C VAL A 1001 -6.45 21.05 -18.15
N ASN A 1002 -5.28 21.59 -17.81
CA ASN A 1002 -4.85 21.77 -16.43
C ASN A 1002 -5.06 23.23 -16.06
N GLN A 1003 -6.28 23.53 -15.62
CA GLN A 1003 -6.70 24.84 -15.12
C GLN A 1003 -7.03 24.74 -13.63
N VAL A 1004 -6.67 25.76 -12.86
CA VAL A 1004 -7.20 26.02 -11.52
C VAL A 1004 -8.36 27.01 -11.67
N ASP A 1005 -9.44 26.78 -10.93
CA ASP A 1005 -10.63 27.63 -10.92
C ASP A 1005 -10.31 29.08 -10.52
N SER A 1006 -11.21 30.01 -10.84
CA SER A 1006 -10.99 31.41 -10.49
C SER A 1006 -11.01 31.61 -8.97
N ILE A 1007 -9.99 32.33 -8.50
CA ILE A 1007 -9.85 32.77 -7.11
C ILE A 1007 -9.57 34.27 -7.19
N SER A 1008 -10.26 35.07 -6.37
CA SER A 1008 -10.01 36.52 -6.35
C SER A 1008 -8.58 36.82 -5.87
N THR A 1009 -8.04 37.96 -6.27
CA THR A 1009 -6.69 38.40 -5.85
C THR A 1009 -6.54 38.38 -4.32
N ALA A 1010 -7.57 38.85 -3.61
CA ALA A 1010 -7.61 38.91 -2.14
C ALA A 1010 -7.70 37.52 -1.48
N GLU A 1011 -8.50 36.59 -2.00
CA GLU A 1011 -8.56 35.22 -1.49
C GLU A 1011 -7.27 34.46 -1.74
N ARG A 1012 -6.64 34.66 -2.91
CA ARG A 1012 -5.36 34.05 -3.25
C ARG A 1012 -4.26 34.51 -2.29
N ASP A 1013 -4.14 35.82 -2.03
CA ASP A 1013 -3.17 36.34 -1.08
C ASP A 1013 -3.48 35.93 0.37
N ALA A 1014 -4.76 35.85 0.76
CA ALA A 1014 -5.15 35.32 2.07
C ALA A 1014 -4.79 33.84 2.23
N GLN A 1015 -5.00 33.03 1.18
CA GLN A 1015 -4.68 31.60 1.18
C GLN A 1015 -3.17 31.35 1.13
N ILE A 1016 -2.41 32.15 0.37
CA ILE A 1016 -0.93 32.13 0.39
C ILE A 1016 -0.40 32.56 1.77
N ALA A 1017 -0.99 33.56 2.40
CA ALA A 1017 -0.63 33.98 3.75
C ALA A 1017 -0.94 32.89 4.80
N ALA A 1018 -2.08 32.21 4.67
CA ALA A 1018 -2.49 31.08 5.51
C ALA A 1018 -1.54 29.88 5.33
N MET A 1019 -1.31 29.42 4.10
CA MET A 1019 -0.34 28.35 3.79
C MET A 1019 1.07 28.73 4.26
N ALA A 1020 1.50 29.98 4.11
CA ALA A 1020 2.79 30.43 4.61
C ALA A 1020 2.86 30.50 6.14
N ALA A 1021 1.75 30.73 6.84
CA ALA A 1021 1.66 30.62 8.30
C ALA A 1021 1.69 29.16 8.75
N GLU A 1022 0.90 28.29 8.10
CA GLU A 1022 0.86 26.85 8.34
C GLU A 1022 2.22 26.19 8.07
N ILE A 1023 2.89 26.49 6.96
CA ILE A 1023 4.25 26.01 6.67
C ILE A 1023 5.24 26.46 7.75
N ARG A 1024 5.11 27.69 8.30
CA ARG A 1024 5.95 28.14 9.42
C ARG A 1024 5.62 27.39 10.72
N GLN A 1025 4.34 27.12 10.99
CA GLN A 1025 3.89 26.34 12.15
C GLN A 1025 4.33 24.87 12.05
N LEU A 1026 4.21 24.24 10.89
CA LEU A 1026 4.72 22.91 10.58
C LEU A 1026 6.25 22.85 10.64
N GLN A 1027 6.97 23.88 10.18
CA GLN A 1027 8.42 23.97 10.33
C GLN A 1027 8.85 24.09 11.80
N LEU A 1028 8.08 24.82 12.63
CA LEU A 1028 8.30 24.86 14.08
C LEU A 1028 8.02 23.50 14.74
N VAL A 1029 6.89 22.86 14.42
CA VAL A 1029 6.52 21.52 14.93
C VAL A 1029 7.53 20.45 14.49
N VAL A 1030 8.00 20.46 13.24
CA VAL A 1030 9.05 19.55 12.74
C VAL A 1030 10.41 19.90 13.35
N GLY A 1031 10.69 21.17 13.62
CA GLY A 1031 11.89 21.62 14.33
C GLY A 1031 11.95 21.11 15.76
N ASP A 1032 10.84 21.24 16.50
CA ASP A 1032 10.71 20.74 17.87
C ASP A 1032 10.57 19.22 17.94
N SER A 1033 9.99 18.56 16.93
CA SER A 1033 10.03 17.10 16.79
C SER A 1033 11.46 16.59 16.58
N ARG A 1034 12.25 17.23 15.71
CA ARG A 1034 13.68 16.90 15.53
C ARG A 1034 14.53 17.20 16.76
N ARG A 1035 14.19 18.24 17.54
CA ARG A 1035 14.78 18.47 18.86
C ARG A 1035 14.44 17.33 19.80
N ARG A 1036 13.16 16.97 19.94
CA ARG A 1036 12.72 15.84 20.79
C ARG A 1036 13.35 14.51 20.37
N GLU A 1037 13.50 14.22 19.07
CA GLU A 1037 14.24 13.05 18.59
C GLU A 1037 15.72 13.09 19.03
N LYS A 1038 16.38 14.24 18.88
CA LYS A 1038 17.79 14.43 19.26
C LYS A 1038 17.98 14.33 20.78
N ASP A 1039 17.12 15.00 21.55
CA ASP A 1039 17.15 15.06 23.01
C ASP A 1039 16.79 13.69 23.63
N ALA A 1040 15.85 12.95 23.02
CA ALA A 1040 15.54 11.57 23.40
C ALA A 1040 16.72 10.63 23.10
N ARG A 1041 17.34 10.74 21.92
CA ARG A 1041 18.52 9.93 21.55
C ARG A 1041 19.74 10.24 22.44
N GLU A 1042 19.92 11.50 22.79
CA GLU A 1042 20.91 11.95 23.78
C GLU A 1042 20.58 11.52 25.21
N ALA A 1043 19.32 11.20 25.54
CA ALA A 1043 18.93 10.63 26.82
C ALA A 1043 19.09 9.10 26.83
N GLU A 1044 18.85 8.45 25.69
CA GLU A 1044 19.03 7.01 25.46
C GLU A 1044 20.53 6.63 25.50
N GLU A 1045 21.40 7.37 24.83
CA GLU A 1045 22.86 7.21 24.88
C GLU A 1045 23.41 7.39 26.31
N LYS A 1046 22.90 8.38 27.06
CA LYS A 1046 23.22 8.57 28.49
C LYS A 1046 22.66 7.43 29.36
N LEU A 1047 21.49 6.89 29.03
CA LEU A 1047 20.89 5.76 29.75
C LEU A 1047 21.71 4.47 29.54
N GLU A 1048 22.22 4.22 28.34
CA GLU A 1048 23.17 3.14 28.09
C GLU A 1048 24.49 3.34 28.87
N GLU A 1049 25.04 4.57 28.89
CA GLU A 1049 26.25 4.86 29.70
C GLU A 1049 25.99 4.58 31.20
N TYR A 1050 24.87 5.05 31.75
CA TYR A 1050 24.50 4.78 33.14
C TYR A 1050 24.29 3.28 33.41
N GLN A 1051 23.63 2.54 32.51
CA GLN A 1051 23.44 1.09 32.66
C GLN A 1051 24.76 0.32 32.62
N ALA A 1052 25.66 0.65 31.69
CA ALA A 1052 26.99 0.04 31.62
C ALA A 1052 27.78 0.31 32.92
N ARG A 1053 27.77 1.56 33.38
CA ARG A 1053 28.45 2.01 34.61
C ARG A 1053 27.90 1.36 35.88
N VAL A 1054 26.59 1.08 35.93
CA VAL A 1054 25.97 0.28 37.01
C VAL A 1054 26.44 -1.17 36.98
N ARG A 1055 26.52 -1.83 35.81
CA ARG A 1055 27.04 -3.20 35.71
C ARG A 1055 28.48 -3.30 36.19
N THR A 1056 29.35 -2.37 35.81
CA THR A 1056 30.75 -2.34 36.27
C THR A 1056 30.85 -2.15 37.80
N LEU A 1057 29.98 -1.33 38.39
CA LEU A 1057 29.90 -1.17 39.84
C LEU A 1057 29.37 -2.42 40.56
N GLN A 1058 28.42 -3.15 39.96
CA GLN A 1058 27.94 -4.42 40.50
C GLN A 1058 29.04 -5.50 40.49
N GLN A 1059 29.74 -5.68 39.38
CA GLN A 1059 30.88 -6.61 39.28
C GLN A 1059 31.97 -6.28 40.32
N ALA A 1060 32.36 -5.00 40.43
CA ALA A 1060 33.34 -4.57 41.43
C ALA A 1060 32.86 -4.72 42.89
N MET A 1061 31.54 -4.76 43.14
CA MET A 1061 30.98 -5.11 44.46
C MET A 1061 31.01 -6.61 44.72
N GLU A 1062 30.71 -7.44 43.72
CA GLU A 1062 30.75 -8.90 43.82
C GLU A 1062 32.18 -9.41 44.04
N GLU A 1063 33.16 -8.95 43.24
CA GLU A 1063 34.59 -9.22 43.43
C GLU A 1063 35.05 -8.84 44.85
N ARG A 1064 34.66 -7.65 45.32
CA ARG A 1064 35.02 -7.16 46.66
C ARG A 1064 34.33 -7.96 47.78
N SER A 1065 33.15 -8.51 47.53
CA SER A 1065 32.46 -9.43 48.44
C SER A 1065 33.19 -10.77 48.54
N LEU A 1066 33.60 -11.35 47.41
CA LEU A 1066 34.38 -12.59 47.35
C LEU A 1066 35.74 -12.44 48.06
N VAL A 1067 36.44 -11.32 47.85
CA VAL A 1067 37.69 -10.99 48.58
C VAL A 1067 37.44 -10.82 50.08
N ALA A 1068 36.31 -10.23 50.48
CA ALA A 1068 35.95 -10.11 51.90
C ALA A 1068 35.65 -11.48 52.53
N GLU A 1069 34.90 -12.36 51.86
CA GLU A 1069 34.65 -13.73 52.32
C GLU A 1069 35.94 -14.55 52.45
N GLY A 1070 36.83 -14.52 51.45
CA GLY A 1070 38.11 -15.20 51.52
C GLY A 1070 38.94 -14.73 52.71
N LYS A 1071 38.95 -13.42 52.99
CA LYS A 1071 39.64 -12.85 54.15
C LYS A 1071 38.98 -13.21 55.48
N ILE A 1072 37.66 -13.34 55.54
CA ILE A 1072 36.93 -13.85 56.72
C ILE A 1072 37.32 -15.32 56.99
N ARG A 1073 37.36 -16.18 55.96
CA ARG A 1073 37.78 -17.59 56.12
C ARG A 1073 39.23 -17.69 56.63
N SER A 1074 40.14 -16.87 56.12
CA SER A 1074 41.53 -16.80 56.61
C SER A 1074 41.64 -16.37 58.07
N LEU A 1075 40.85 -15.36 58.49
CA LEU A 1075 40.84 -14.90 59.88
C LEU A 1075 40.15 -15.90 60.84
N GLN A 1076 39.26 -16.75 60.32
CA GLN A 1076 38.67 -17.87 61.05
C GLN A 1076 39.70 -18.98 61.28
N THR A 1077 40.45 -19.40 60.25
CA THR A 1077 41.50 -20.43 60.41
C THR A 1077 42.63 -19.95 61.33
N GLU A 1078 43.03 -18.68 61.26
CA GLU A 1078 43.97 -18.09 62.25
C GLU A 1078 43.39 -18.10 63.67
N ASN A 1079 42.11 -17.77 63.86
CA ASN A 1079 41.46 -17.85 65.17
C ASN A 1079 41.41 -19.27 65.73
N GLU A 1080 41.19 -20.27 64.89
CA GLU A 1080 41.15 -21.67 65.30
C GLU A 1080 42.56 -22.19 65.65
N ALA A 1081 43.58 -21.84 64.86
CA ALA A 1081 44.98 -22.11 65.19
C ALA A 1081 45.40 -21.44 66.51
N LEU A 1082 45.06 -20.16 66.71
CA LEU A 1082 45.33 -19.43 67.96
C LEU A 1082 44.58 -20.03 69.16
N ARG A 1083 43.32 -20.47 68.98
CA ARG A 1083 42.56 -21.19 70.03
C ARG A 1083 43.19 -22.53 70.39
N LEU A 1084 43.69 -23.28 69.40
CA LEU A 1084 44.42 -24.53 69.63
C LEU A 1084 45.71 -24.26 70.42
N HIS A 1085 46.48 -23.24 70.01
CA HIS A 1085 47.72 -22.84 70.67
C HIS A 1085 47.50 -22.30 72.10
N LEU A 1086 46.40 -21.57 72.33
CA LEU A 1086 45.99 -21.12 73.67
C LEU A 1086 45.56 -22.31 74.55
N LYS A 1087 44.87 -23.30 73.99
CA LYS A 1087 44.50 -24.53 74.70
C LYS A 1087 45.73 -25.33 75.13
N LEU A 1088 46.71 -25.51 74.23
CA LEU A 1088 47.98 -26.16 74.54
C LEU A 1088 48.77 -25.40 75.62
N ALA A 1089 48.78 -24.06 75.56
CA ALA A 1089 49.38 -23.23 76.60
C ALA A 1089 48.67 -23.39 77.96
N LEU A 1090 47.34 -23.40 77.99
CA LEU A 1090 46.54 -23.65 79.20
C LEU A 1090 46.73 -25.07 79.76
N GLU A 1091 46.91 -26.08 78.91
CA GLU A 1091 47.25 -27.44 79.33
C GLU A 1091 48.67 -27.51 79.93
N SER A 1092 49.65 -26.77 79.38
CA SER A 1092 50.98 -26.65 79.97
C SER A 1092 50.98 -25.97 81.35
N LEU A 1093 50.14 -24.94 81.53
CA LEU A 1093 49.95 -24.24 82.81
C LEU A 1093 49.24 -25.11 83.87
N ARG A 1094 48.59 -26.20 83.46
CA ARG A 1094 47.82 -27.08 84.36
C ARG A 1094 48.69 -28.11 85.11
N ASN A 1095 49.90 -28.38 84.63
CA ASN A 1095 50.88 -29.28 85.25
C ASN A 1095 52.24 -28.57 85.47
N PRO A 1096 52.35 -27.66 86.46
CA PRO A 1096 53.62 -27.00 86.77
C PRO A 1096 54.61 -27.98 87.43
N ILE A 1097 55.60 -28.44 86.66
CA ILE A 1097 56.78 -29.12 87.22
C ILE A 1097 57.69 -28.06 87.88
N PRO A 1098 58.12 -28.21 89.15
CA PRO A 1098 58.86 -27.17 89.85
C PRO A 1098 60.24 -26.90 89.26
N ALA A 1099 60.63 -25.62 89.21
CA ALA A 1099 61.99 -25.22 88.90
C ALA A 1099 62.95 -25.48 90.07
N VAL A 1100 64.18 -25.89 89.76
CA VAL A 1100 65.32 -25.88 90.70
C VAL A 1100 66.45 -25.05 90.06
N PRO A 1101 67.12 -24.12 90.78
CA PRO A 1101 67.88 -23.06 90.11
C PRO A 1101 69.39 -23.33 90.00
N VAL A 1102 69.93 -22.95 88.85
CA VAL A 1102 71.12 -22.08 88.68
C VAL A 1102 72.43 -22.43 89.45
N ARG A 1103 73.47 -22.72 88.66
CA ARG A 1103 74.75 -21.99 88.69
C ARG A 1103 74.99 -21.50 87.26
N GLU A 1104 74.99 -20.19 86.98
CA GLU A 1104 76.06 -19.22 87.27
C GLU A 1104 77.38 -19.57 86.58
N GLU A 1105 77.46 -19.23 85.28
CA GLU A 1105 78.69 -18.79 84.62
C GLU A 1105 78.44 -17.42 83.97
N LYS A 1106 79.49 -16.75 83.49
CA LYS A 1106 79.54 -15.29 83.30
C LYS A 1106 80.00 -14.86 81.90
N GLU A 1107 79.93 -13.54 81.69
CA GLU A 1107 80.74 -12.72 80.78
C GLU A 1107 80.42 -12.88 79.27
N GLY A 1108 80.39 -11.75 78.56
CA GLY A 1108 79.89 -11.63 77.19
C GLY A 1108 79.04 -10.38 76.97
N ILE A 1109 79.69 -9.21 76.94
CA ILE A 1109 79.07 -7.89 76.73
C ILE A 1109 79.83 -7.15 75.60
N ASP A 1110 79.09 -6.29 74.89
CA ASP A 1110 79.47 -5.33 73.85
C ASP A 1110 79.87 -5.84 72.44
N GLU A 1111 78.95 -5.55 71.51
CA GLU A 1111 79.14 -4.83 70.25
C GLU A 1111 80.42 -5.06 69.40
N ALA A 1112 80.24 -5.71 68.23
CA ALA A 1112 80.26 -5.09 66.89
C ALA A 1112 80.75 -6.05 65.77
N LEU A 1113 80.44 -5.71 64.50
CA LEU A 1113 80.98 -6.33 63.27
C LEU A 1113 80.46 -7.79 63.00
N GLN A 1114 80.40 -8.34 61.78
CA GLN A 1114 80.66 -7.81 60.43
C GLN A 1114 79.93 -8.60 59.30
N ASP A 1115 80.32 -8.30 58.06
CA ASP A 1115 79.92 -8.83 56.74
C ASP A 1115 79.90 -10.38 56.55
N GLY A 1116 79.27 -10.80 55.45
CA GLY A 1116 79.26 -12.18 54.91
C GLY A 1116 77.89 -12.52 54.31
N ASP A 1117 77.56 -12.15 53.07
CA ASP A 1117 78.11 -12.65 51.80
C ASP A 1117 78.28 -14.18 51.76
N ASN A 1118 77.39 -14.85 51.03
CA ASN A 1118 77.83 -15.68 49.92
C ASN A 1118 76.76 -15.75 48.82
N ASN A 1119 77.07 -15.07 47.73
CA ASN A 1119 76.95 -15.58 46.35
C ASN A 1119 76.55 -17.07 46.15
N LYS A 1120 75.80 -17.31 45.05
CA LYS A 1120 75.80 -18.56 44.23
C LYS A 1120 75.16 -19.81 44.88
N GLU A 1121 74.75 -20.86 44.16
CA GLU A 1121 74.79 -21.17 42.71
C GLU A 1121 73.65 -22.14 42.31
N ASN A 1122 73.26 -22.12 41.02
CA ASN A 1122 72.70 -23.23 40.23
C ASN A 1122 71.37 -23.93 40.62
N GLU A 1123 70.90 -24.68 39.62
CA GLU A 1123 69.74 -25.58 39.58
C GLU A 1123 69.85 -26.74 40.59
N PRO A 1124 68.73 -27.45 40.83
CA PRO A 1124 68.74 -28.83 40.32
C PRO A 1124 67.46 -29.24 39.57
N GLN A 1125 67.64 -30.24 38.70
CA GLN A 1125 66.59 -31.00 38.02
C GLN A 1125 66.40 -32.39 38.71
N PRO A 1126 65.64 -33.39 38.17
CA PRO A 1126 64.50 -33.96 38.89
C PRO A 1126 64.72 -35.39 39.45
N GLY A 1127 63.69 -35.94 40.09
CA GLY A 1127 63.56 -37.37 40.42
C GLY A 1127 62.10 -37.76 40.73
N ASP A 1128 61.64 -38.88 40.17
CA ASP A 1128 60.32 -39.49 40.37
C ASP A 1128 60.29 -40.43 41.60
N ASP A 1129 59.07 -40.73 42.11
CA ASP A 1129 58.50 -42.09 42.28
C ASP A 1129 57.27 -42.12 43.23
N ASN A 1130 56.08 -42.47 42.71
CA ASN A 1130 55.34 -43.75 42.94
C ASN A 1130 55.18 -44.29 44.40
N ASP A 1131 54.06 -44.84 44.90
CA ASP A 1131 52.65 -45.13 44.48
C ASP A 1131 51.72 -45.01 45.76
N ASP A 1132 50.43 -45.38 45.92
CA ASP A 1132 49.34 -45.99 45.12
C ASP A 1132 47.94 -45.73 45.78
N ASP A 1133 46.84 -46.03 45.08
CA ASP A 1133 45.46 -46.38 45.55
C ASP A 1133 44.62 -45.40 46.46
N ASP A 1134 43.27 -45.39 46.53
CA ASP A 1134 42.19 -46.20 45.90
C ASP A 1134 40.87 -45.37 45.83
N GLY A 1135 39.93 -45.74 44.94
CA GLY A 1135 38.51 -45.78 45.33
C GLY A 1135 37.52 -44.64 44.96
N TYR A 1136 36.90 -44.78 43.77
CA TYR A 1136 35.54 -44.33 43.37
C TYR A 1136 35.32 -42.98 42.65
N ALA A 1137 34.43 -43.00 41.64
CA ALA A 1137 34.48 -42.07 40.50
C ALA A 1137 33.12 -41.65 39.90
N SER A 1138 33.05 -40.39 39.47
CA SER A 1138 32.42 -39.87 38.23
C SER A 1138 32.68 -38.35 38.20
N GLY A 1139 33.19 -37.68 37.15
CA GLY A 1139 33.38 -38.07 35.74
C GLY A 1139 32.43 -37.27 34.84
N GLY A 1140 32.87 -36.40 33.92
CA GLY A 1140 34.22 -35.88 33.65
C GLY A 1140 34.34 -35.24 32.25
N SER A 1141 35.29 -34.31 32.05
CA SER A 1141 35.93 -33.99 30.74
C SER A 1141 36.92 -32.83 30.89
N THR A 1142 37.98 -32.82 30.08
CA THR A 1142 39.13 -31.89 30.19
C THR A 1142 39.48 -31.24 28.85
N ALA A 1143 39.57 -29.90 28.81
CA ALA A 1143 40.23 -29.11 27.76
C ALA A 1143 40.49 -27.65 28.23
N GLU A 1144 41.35 -26.93 27.51
CA GLU A 1144 41.56 -25.45 27.52
C GLU A 1144 42.25 -24.76 28.73
N ALA A 1145 42.56 -25.44 29.83
CA ALA A 1145 43.18 -24.84 31.02
C ALA A 1145 44.68 -24.43 30.92
N VAL A 1146 45.21 -24.13 29.72
CA VAL A 1146 46.64 -23.79 29.49
C VAL A 1146 46.82 -22.49 28.66
N GLY A 1147 45.74 -21.80 28.32
CA GLY A 1147 45.80 -20.53 27.57
C GLY A 1147 45.95 -19.26 28.43
N TYR A 1148 45.60 -19.31 29.72
CA TYR A 1148 45.27 -18.11 30.49
C TYR A 1148 46.46 -17.43 31.20
N GLU A 1149 47.44 -18.18 31.69
CA GLU A 1149 48.53 -17.59 32.51
C GLU A 1149 49.41 -16.62 31.69
N ARG A 1150 49.87 -17.03 30.49
CA ARG A 1150 50.63 -16.14 29.60
C ARG A 1150 49.86 -14.88 29.20
N HIS A 1151 48.54 -14.98 29.09
CA HIS A 1151 47.71 -13.83 28.71
C HIS A 1151 47.55 -12.82 29.86
N ALA A 1152 47.78 -13.23 31.12
CA ALA A 1152 47.84 -12.35 32.28
C ALA A 1152 49.16 -11.58 32.35
N ASP A 1153 50.31 -12.24 32.12
CA ASP A 1153 51.63 -11.59 32.11
C ASP A 1153 51.73 -10.50 31.03
N ASP A 1154 51.30 -10.81 29.79
CA ASP A 1154 51.25 -9.83 28.68
C ASP A 1154 50.37 -8.61 29.02
N MET A 1155 49.24 -8.84 29.71
CA MET A 1155 48.33 -7.77 30.15
C MET A 1155 48.95 -6.90 31.25
N ASP A 1156 49.70 -7.49 32.19
CA ASP A 1156 50.32 -6.76 33.29
C ASP A 1156 51.51 -5.91 32.83
N GLU A 1157 52.30 -6.39 31.85
CA GLU A 1157 53.30 -5.54 31.18
C GLU A 1157 52.65 -4.40 30.38
N HIS A 1158 51.56 -4.66 29.66
CA HIS A 1158 50.82 -3.62 28.93
C HIS A 1158 50.25 -2.53 29.86
N MET A 1159 49.71 -2.93 31.01
CA MET A 1159 49.22 -2.02 32.06
C MET A 1159 50.37 -1.16 32.62
N ARG A 1160 51.54 -1.75 32.86
CA ARG A 1160 52.77 -1.03 33.27
C ARG A 1160 53.33 -0.12 32.17
N GLY A 1161 52.96 -0.33 30.91
CA GLY A 1161 53.18 0.63 29.82
C GLY A 1161 52.27 1.86 29.97
N LEU A 1162 50.95 1.65 29.95
CA LEU A 1162 49.92 2.69 30.06
C LEU A 1162 50.10 3.62 31.28
N LEU A 1163 50.49 3.07 32.43
CA LEU A 1163 50.75 3.88 33.64
C LEU A 1163 51.96 4.82 33.48
N ARG A 1164 53.01 4.41 32.75
CA ARG A 1164 54.17 5.28 32.46
C ARG A 1164 53.82 6.39 31.48
N ASP A 1165 53.00 6.11 30.47
CA ASP A 1165 52.52 7.12 29.53
C ASP A 1165 51.56 8.13 30.18
N LEU A 1166 50.73 7.69 31.13
CA LEU A 1166 49.88 8.58 31.93
C LEU A 1166 50.70 9.54 32.79
N ASP A 1167 51.78 9.10 33.43
CA ASP A 1167 52.67 10.01 34.20
C ASP A 1167 53.47 10.96 33.30
N LEU A 1168 53.88 10.52 32.09
CA LEU A 1168 54.48 11.40 31.08
C LEU A 1168 53.49 12.47 30.58
N PHE A 1169 52.23 12.10 30.36
CA PHE A 1169 51.16 13.03 29.99
C PHE A 1169 50.84 14.01 31.12
N ARG A 1170 50.80 13.52 32.37
CA ARG A 1170 50.58 14.33 33.57
C ARG A 1170 51.69 15.34 33.83
N ARG A 1171 52.95 15.00 33.53
CA ARG A 1171 54.08 15.95 33.50
C ARG A 1171 53.89 17.03 32.45
N LYS A 1172 53.61 16.66 31.19
CA LYS A 1172 53.36 17.64 30.11
C LYS A 1172 52.24 18.64 30.43
N ILE A 1173 51.14 18.18 31.05
CA ILE A 1173 50.06 19.08 31.49
C ILE A 1173 50.51 20.00 32.64
N GLY A 1174 51.41 19.54 33.53
CA GLY A 1174 52.06 20.40 34.51
C GLY A 1174 52.93 21.49 33.87
N ASP A 1175 53.71 21.12 32.87
CA ASP A 1175 54.65 22.02 32.17
C ASP A 1175 53.90 23.09 31.35
N ASP A 1176 52.84 22.74 30.61
CA ASP A 1176 52.00 23.76 29.95
C ASP A 1176 51.19 24.59 30.97
N LYS A 1177 50.80 24.04 32.13
CA LYS A 1177 50.11 24.83 33.17
C LYS A 1177 51.00 25.93 33.77
N THR A 1178 52.29 25.68 33.96
CA THR A 1178 53.22 26.73 34.43
C THR A 1178 53.44 27.80 33.35
N ARG A 1179 53.46 27.40 32.08
CA ARG A 1179 53.62 28.29 30.91
C ARG A 1179 52.50 29.33 30.73
N PHE A 1180 51.30 29.09 31.29
CA PHE A 1180 50.15 30.00 31.22
C PHE A 1180 49.91 30.84 32.50
N LEU A 1181 50.83 30.81 33.47
CA LEU A 1181 50.70 31.54 34.76
C LEU A 1181 51.63 32.76 34.92
N ASP A 1182 52.39 33.14 33.88
CA ASP A 1182 53.38 34.22 33.96
C ASP A 1182 52.79 35.54 33.43
N GLU A 1183 52.42 36.47 34.32
CA GLU A 1183 51.55 37.63 34.05
C GLU A 1183 52.16 38.75 33.18
N LEU A 1184 53.39 38.62 32.67
CA LEU A 1184 54.17 39.73 32.09
C LEU A 1184 54.64 39.54 30.64
N SER A 1185 53.72 39.25 29.71
CA SER A 1185 53.96 39.44 28.26
C SER A 1185 52.84 40.23 27.56
N ARG A 1186 53.18 40.96 26.49
CA ARG A 1186 52.37 42.08 25.96
C ARG A 1186 51.65 41.77 24.65
N ARG A 1187 50.36 42.13 24.59
CA ARG A 1187 49.57 42.61 23.42
C ARG A 1187 49.95 42.11 22.00
N ARG A 1188 48.93 41.64 21.26
CA ARG A 1188 48.24 42.44 20.20
C ARG A 1188 47.01 41.71 19.62
N PRO A 1189 45.98 42.43 19.14
CA PRO A 1189 44.76 41.83 18.56
C PRO A 1189 44.79 41.79 17.01
N LEU A 1190 44.11 40.78 16.45
CA LEU A 1190 43.69 40.65 15.05
C LEU A 1190 42.35 39.86 15.06
N GLY A 1191 41.28 40.24 14.37
CA GLY A 1191 41.00 41.49 13.66
C GLY A 1191 39.59 41.46 13.04
N ASN A 1192 38.80 42.52 13.16
CA ASN A 1192 37.46 42.58 12.57
C ASN A 1192 37.49 42.70 11.04
N ARG A 1193 36.57 42.01 10.36
CA ARG A 1193 35.94 42.50 9.13
C ARG A 1193 34.43 42.26 9.17
N THR A 1194 33.70 43.21 8.58
CA THR A 1194 32.24 43.35 8.62
C THR A 1194 31.61 43.03 7.26
N ASN A 1195 30.32 42.73 7.24
CA ASN A 1195 29.52 42.76 6.02
C ASN A 1195 29.49 44.20 5.45
N ILE A 1196 30.09 44.39 4.28
CA ILE A 1196 29.80 45.49 3.34
C ILE A 1196 30.09 44.97 1.92
N ILE A 1197 29.12 44.88 1.00
CA ILE A 1197 27.67 44.91 1.21
C ILE A 1197 27.27 43.56 1.81
#